data_AF-A0A1M7Q7B9-F1
#
_entry.id   AF-A0A1M7Q7B9-F1
#
_cell.length_a   1.000
_cell.length_b   1.000
_cell.length_c   1.000
_cell.angle_alpha   90.00
_cell.angle_beta   90.00
_cell.angle_gamma   90.00
#
_symmetry.space_group_name_H-M   'P 1'
#
loop_
_entity.id
_entity.type
_entity.pdbx_description
1 polymer ?
#
loop_
_entity_poly.entity_id
_entity_poly.type
_entity_poly.pdbx_seq_one_letter_code
_entity_poly.pdbx_strand_id
1 'polypeptide(L)'
;MVSPSRELTAQFYEWEQRGRGWFLADGPVELEPAFEPFWGHCVASGIIDDGRRPHWLARLFSPDSQALAPTSARPEPVIAYGAEGDNALTVYRITLPRGDASPIARMEQLLAMLSYRGSPVSFEIVGSHDSIDLQCACRDHDAAFLYTQLRAFFPDVHVAETLDDRVYEVLTEGQAFYAVDFGLAEEFMRPLAILSQGQEPLTALFGVLELLKGDQCAVVQVMFAAAANPWPESIMTAVCDCSGKQSFFLDDPDMPRLAMEKVSRPLYGATVRAVTSADGLDGARTLLQHLATALVHASASVHNRLMPLAERPGDPEYSAGERLGDILLRQSRRAGMLLNSGELAALVHFPSAALRTKKVIHAVHTTRAAPASLLGQEYILGENRHQGQVQAVGLSTEQRLRHVHLLGATGTGKSTLLHSLIMQDIHEDIGLMCLDPHGDLIEDILNCIPESRIKDVVLIDPSDAKFPIALNILSAHSDLEKELLASDLVALFRRFSTSWGDQMNSVLANAILAFVYNAKQFHLGDLRRFLIETAYRTRILSTVTDADIVYYWQHEFPLLKGTSIGSILTRLDSFLRPKLIRNMVCQQHSLDFAQLMDTNKIVLVKLSQGLMGAENSYLLGAFIVSKLQQTAMARQAQDRTSRTPFFCYVDEFHHFITPSMAEILSGTRKYGLGLVLSHQEMQQVSKLDAEIAGSLLTNAGTRICFRLGDTDAKRLGEGFAHFTAGDLENLSVGEAIARVNATRDDFNLDIIPFEQTDEVSFKSAIRDHSRAAYSTLIAAEETARPVFEPMPEPTVPTPPTSQAPVPQAREQVTPPAAREHRYLQALVKAMAEGHGYKAQLEVPTPDGSGYVDVLLEREGEAIAVEVSVTTTAAWELHNVRKCLAAGYDRIVVCADQPAKRKQIQGRIASELTADEQKSISVIASAEIPALFTQRGDPAPPEAVMKGYRVKVNYESSAGRQGLVQSILNSARRPK
;
A
#
# COMPACT_ATOMS: atom_id res chain seq x y z
N MET A 1 44.57 49.45 44.46
CA MET A 1 43.54 50.23 43.73
C MET A 1 43.37 49.58 42.38
N VAL A 2 42.20 49.01 42.13
CA VAL A 2 41.80 48.46 40.83
C VAL A 2 41.51 49.66 39.91
N SER A 3 41.86 49.62 38.62
CA SER A 3 41.53 50.71 37.71
C SER A 3 40.00 50.81 37.55
N PRO A 4 39.41 52.02 37.41
CA PRO A 4 37.96 52.19 37.22
C PRO A 4 37.38 51.34 36.07
N SER A 5 38.16 51.09 35.01
CA SER A 5 37.75 50.19 33.92
C SER A 5 37.55 48.75 34.37
N ARG A 6 38.43 48.23 35.24
CA ARG A 6 38.36 46.85 35.73
C ARG A 6 37.17 46.63 36.67
N GLU A 7 36.81 47.65 37.45
CA GLU A 7 35.64 47.60 38.33
C GLU A 7 34.34 47.61 37.53
N LEU A 8 34.26 48.43 36.47
CA LEU A 8 33.12 48.45 35.54
C LEU A 8 33.01 47.13 34.75
N THR A 9 34.11 46.56 34.26
CA THR A 9 34.11 45.24 33.63
C THR A 9 33.65 44.14 34.61
N ALA A 10 34.05 44.21 35.88
CA ALA A 10 33.59 43.26 36.89
C ALA A 10 32.07 43.35 37.15
N GLN A 11 31.51 44.56 37.19
CA GLN A 11 30.07 44.77 37.30
C GLN A 11 29.29 44.18 36.12
N PHE A 12 29.82 44.30 34.90
CA PHE A 12 29.25 43.64 33.72
C PHE A 12 29.23 42.11 33.88
N TYR A 13 30.36 41.50 34.26
CA TYR A 13 30.44 40.04 34.42
C TYR A 13 29.62 39.49 35.59
N GLU A 14 29.38 40.28 36.63
CA GLU A 14 28.45 39.92 37.69
C GLU A 14 26.99 40.01 37.22
N TRP A 15 26.66 41.05 36.44
CA TRP A 15 25.33 41.23 35.86
C TRP A 15 24.97 40.11 34.88
N GLU A 16 25.86 39.84 33.93
CA GLU A 16 25.56 39.04 32.75
C GLU A 16 25.34 37.55 33.07
N GLN A 17 25.98 37.02 34.12
CA GLN A 17 25.83 35.62 34.51
C GLN A 17 24.37 35.19 34.75
N ARG A 18 23.48 36.13 35.09
CA ARG A 18 22.04 35.90 35.27
C ARG A 18 21.39 35.31 34.01
N GLY A 19 21.81 35.75 32.82
CA GLY A 19 21.23 35.32 31.55
C GLY A 19 21.89 34.07 30.93
N ARG A 20 22.89 33.47 31.58
CA ARG A 20 23.61 32.29 31.06
C ARG A 20 22.94 30.94 31.40
N GLY A 21 21.92 30.95 32.26
CA GLY A 21 21.26 29.72 32.74
C GLY A 21 22.05 28.96 33.82
N TRP A 22 22.99 29.63 34.49
CA TRP A 22 23.92 28.99 35.42
C TRP A 22 23.39 28.84 36.84
N PHE A 23 22.46 29.70 37.24
CA PHE A 23 21.95 29.78 38.60
C PHE A 23 21.02 28.60 38.92
N LEU A 24 21.32 27.88 40.01
CA LEU A 24 20.52 26.77 40.54
C LEU A 24 19.91 27.17 41.89
N ALA A 25 18.60 27.05 42.02
CA ALA A 25 17.84 27.36 43.22
C ALA A 25 17.48 26.09 44.04
N ASP A 26 17.11 26.28 45.30
CA ASP A 26 16.64 25.20 46.19
C ASP A 26 15.32 24.56 45.74
N GLY A 27 14.50 25.28 44.95
CA GLY A 27 13.22 24.80 44.45
C GLY A 27 12.90 25.32 43.04
N PRO A 28 11.74 24.95 42.47
CA PRO A 28 11.33 25.41 41.15
C PRO A 28 11.26 26.94 41.05
N VAL A 29 11.74 27.47 39.93
CA VAL A 29 11.80 28.90 39.59
C VAL A 29 11.19 29.15 38.21
N GLU A 30 10.82 30.40 37.94
CA GLU A 30 10.46 30.83 36.58
C GLU A 30 11.66 30.72 35.63
N LEU A 31 11.36 30.50 34.35
CA LEU A 31 12.40 30.37 33.33
C LEU A 31 13.04 31.71 32.97
N GLU A 32 12.31 32.82 33.11
CA GLU A 32 12.91 34.14 32.95
C GLU A 32 13.84 34.43 34.14
N PRO A 33 15.12 34.75 33.92
CA PRO A 33 16.01 35.15 35.01
C PRO A 33 15.49 36.37 35.75
N ALA A 34 15.84 36.49 37.03
CA ALA A 34 15.56 37.69 37.80
C ALA A 34 16.12 38.93 37.07
N PHE A 35 15.23 39.83 36.70
CA PHE A 35 15.59 41.02 35.93
C PHE A 35 16.12 42.12 36.85
N GLU A 36 17.35 42.55 36.55
CA GLU A 36 17.95 43.75 37.12
C GLU A 36 18.41 44.66 35.97
N PRO A 37 17.96 45.92 35.89
CA PRO A 37 18.39 46.82 34.82
C PRO A 37 19.87 47.17 34.95
N PHE A 38 20.59 47.19 33.82
CA PHE A 38 21.98 47.61 33.77
C PHE A 38 22.08 49.10 33.40
N TRP A 39 22.55 49.93 34.34
CA TRP A 39 22.52 51.39 34.19
C TRP A 39 23.73 51.99 33.43
N GLY A 40 24.64 51.16 32.93
CA GLY A 40 25.72 51.55 32.01
C GLY A 40 27.02 52.03 32.67
N HIS A 41 28.01 52.34 31.82
CA HIS A 41 29.37 52.70 32.24
C HIS A 41 29.64 54.21 32.05
N CYS A 42 29.38 55.02 33.08
CA CYS A 42 29.72 56.45 33.06
C CYS A 42 30.97 56.73 33.91
N VAL A 43 32.14 56.85 33.28
CA VAL A 43 33.29 57.51 33.90
C VAL A 43 33.30 58.96 33.41
N ALA A 44 33.14 59.92 34.32
CA ALA A 44 33.34 61.33 33.99
C ALA A 44 34.79 61.51 33.48
N SER A 45 34.95 61.85 32.21
CA SER A 45 36.27 62.10 31.61
C SER A 45 36.82 63.42 32.17
N GLY A 46 37.51 63.34 33.30
CA GLY A 46 38.40 64.39 33.77
C GLY A 46 39.68 64.42 32.93
N ILE A 47 39.57 64.65 31.62
CA ILE A 47 40.72 65.05 30.82
C ILE A 47 40.82 66.57 30.94
N ILE A 48 41.64 67.03 31.87
CA ILE A 48 42.19 68.39 31.81
C ILE A 48 43.21 68.36 30.67
N ASP A 49 42.81 68.88 29.51
CA ASP A 49 43.73 69.24 28.42
C ASP A 49 44.66 70.36 28.95
N ASP A 50 45.90 70.01 29.25
CA ASP A 50 46.96 70.93 29.69
C ASP A 50 47.60 71.72 28.52
N GLY A 51 47.02 71.63 27.31
CA GLY A 51 47.51 72.29 26.11
C GLY A 51 46.90 73.64 25.76
N ARG A 52 45.89 74.16 26.48
CA ARG A 52 45.25 75.45 26.13
C ARG A 52 45.03 76.37 27.32
N ARG A 53 45.61 77.58 27.22
CA ARG A 53 45.36 78.71 28.14
C ARG A 53 43.86 79.02 28.20
N PRO A 54 43.28 79.25 29.38
CA PRO A 54 41.83 79.41 29.51
C PRO A 54 41.38 80.79 29.03
N HIS A 55 40.39 80.82 28.13
CA HIS A 55 39.57 82.00 27.91
C HIS A 55 38.45 82.04 28.96
N TRP A 56 38.29 83.21 29.58
CA TRP A 56 37.41 83.53 30.71
C TRP A 56 35.88 83.31 30.47
N LEU A 57 35.47 82.89 29.27
CA LEU A 57 34.06 82.68 28.90
C LEU A 57 33.55 81.22 29.06
N ALA A 58 34.41 80.25 29.40
CA ALA A 58 34.01 78.85 29.55
C ALA A 58 33.25 78.53 30.88
N ARG A 59 32.98 79.53 31.73
CA ARG A 59 32.32 79.35 33.04
C ARG A 59 30.79 79.52 33.02
N LEU A 60 30.17 79.74 31.87
CA LEU A 60 28.73 80.00 31.77
C LEU A 60 27.88 78.80 31.31
N PHE A 61 28.50 77.67 30.96
CA PHE A 61 27.78 76.45 30.59
C PHE A 61 28.51 75.21 31.13
N SER A 62 28.19 74.82 32.35
CA SER A 62 28.46 73.48 32.87
C SER A 62 27.12 72.91 33.34
N PRO A 63 26.57 71.87 32.70
CA PRO A 63 25.52 71.08 33.33
C PRO A 63 26.18 70.25 34.44
N ASP A 64 25.67 70.37 35.66
CA ASP A 64 25.99 69.49 36.77
C ASP A 64 25.61 68.05 36.41
N SER A 65 26.58 67.26 35.94
CA SER A 65 26.45 65.80 35.91
C SER A 65 26.78 65.26 37.30
N GLN A 66 25.74 65.15 38.14
CA GLN A 66 25.83 64.41 39.39
C GLN A 66 26.19 62.95 39.08
N ALA A 67 27.35 62.51 39.55
CA ALA A 67 27.71 61.10 39.63
C ALA A 67 26.79 60.42 40.65
N LEU A 68 25.89 59.54 40.19
CA LEU A 68 25.19 58.62 41.07
C LEU A 68 26.16 57.47 41.40
N ALA A 69 26.58 57.39 42.66
CA ALA A 69 27.32 56.23 43.15
C ALA A 69 26.42 54.99 43.09
N PRO A 70 26.91 53.81 42.65
CA PRO A 70 26.13 52.60 42.68
C PRO A 70 25.91 52.17 44.15
N THR A 71 24.65 52.06 44.55
CA THR A 71 24.28 51.48 45.84
C THR A 71 24.56 49.98 45.77
N SER A 72 25.55 49.50 46.52
CA SER A 72 25.82 48.07 46.68
C SER A 72 24.70 47.44 47.55
N ALA A 73 23.55 47.17 46.95
CA ALA A 73 22.56 46.28 47.56
C ALA A 73 22.99 44.84 47.25
N ARG A 74 23.14 44.02 48.29
CA ARG A 74 23.30 42.57 48.13
C ARG A 74 22.12 42.04 47.30
N PRO A 75 22.31 41.04 46.43
CA PRO A 75 21.20 40.45 45.69
C PRO A 75 20.15 39.97 46.69
N GLU A 76 18.92 40.46 46.55
CA GLU A 76 17.78 39.87 47.24
C GLU A 76 17.60 38.43 46.72
N PRO A 77 17.26 37.47 47.60
CA PRO A 77 17.06 36.09 47.18
C PRO A 77 16.00 36.05 46.08
N VAL A 78 16.28 35.26 45.03
CA VAL A 78 15.33 34.96 43.95
C VAL A 78 14.02 34.54 44.59
N ILE A 79 13.00 35.39 44.47
CA ILE A 79 11.69 35.14 45.06
C ILE A 79 11.11 33.96 44.30
N ALA A 80 11.01 32.82 44.98
CA ALA A 80 10.19 31.69 44.56
C ALA A 80 8.73 32.16 44.52
N TYR A 81 8.28 32.70 43.39
CA TYR A 81 6.85 32.86 43.16
C TYR A 81 6.26 31.46 43.05
N GLY A 82 5.38 31.16 44.00
CA GLY A 82 4.83 29.84 44.21
C GLY A 82 4.13 29.33 42.96
N ALA A 83 4.46 28.10 42.59
CA ALA A 83 3.58 27.24 41.79
C ALA A 83 2.33 26.87 42.62
N GLU A 84 1.54 27.87 43.02
CA GLU A 84 0.24 27.63 43.65
C GLU A 84 -0.80 27.42 42.55
N GLY A 85 -1.13 26.15 42.29
CA GLY A 85 -2.51 25.79 41.96
C GLY A 85 -2.77 25.01 40.67
N ASP A 86 -1.86 25.01 39.68
CA ASP A 86 -2.16 24.37 38.39
C ASP A 86 -1.03 23.45 37.90
N ASN A 87 -1.01 22.22 38.44
CA ASN A 87 -0.07 21.17 38.04
C ASN A 87 -0.61 20.26 36.92
N ALA A 88 -1.82 20.52 36.43
CA ALA A 88 -2.34 19.77 35.31
C ALA A 88 -1.58 20.15 34.04
N LEU A 89 -1.04 19.12 33.40
CA LEU A 89 -0.27 19.22 32.17
C LEU A 89 -1.07 18.59 31.05
N THR A 90 -1.19 19.32 29.95
CA THR A 90 -1.69 18.78 28.69
C THR A 90 -0.51 18.48 27.78
N VAL A 91 -0.45 17.24 27.28
CA VAL A 91 0.59 16.77 26.37
C VAL A 91 0.00 16.58 24.97
N TYR A 92 0.68 17.16 23.97
CA TYR A 92 0.36 17.00 22.56
C TYR A 92 1.45 16.17 21.88
N ARG A 93 1.07 14.99 21.36
CA ARG A 93 1.93 14.18 20.50
C ARG A 93 1.93 14.73 19.08
N ILE A 94 3.11 14.77 18.48
CA ILE A 94 3.35 15.37 17.17
C ILE A 94 3.78 14.27 16.20
N THR A 95 2.99 14.11 15.14
CA THR A 95 3.24 13.12 14.08
C THR A 95 3.45 13.85 12.76
N LEU A 96 4.60 13.60 12.13
CA LEU A 96 5.02 14.30 10.93
C LEU A 96 4.49 13.62 9.65
N PRO A 97 4.16 14.37 8.59
CA PRO A 97 3.83 13.78 7.30
C PRO A 97 5.07 13.09 6.67
N ARG A 98 4.86 12.23 5.64
CA ARG A 98 5.97 11.61 4.88
C ARG A 98 6.72 12.61 3.96
N GLY A 99 6.15 13.79 3.73
CA GLY A 99 6.75 14.89 2.96
C GLY A 99 7.58 15.85 3.82
N ASP A 100 8.01 16.97 3.25
CA ASP A 100 8.78 17.98 3.99
C ASP A 100 7.87 18.69 5.00
N ALA A 101 8.07 18.38 6.28
CA ALA A 101 7.09 18.69 7.32
C ALA A 101 6.98 20.19 7.63
N SER A 102 8.06 20.98 7.49
CA SER A 102 8.04 22.45 7.45
C SER A 102 9.46 23.05 7.52
N PRO A 103 9.69 24.26 6.95
CA PRO A 103 10.88 25.05 7.24
C PRO A 103 10.95 25.54 8.70
N ILE A 104 12.15 25.58 9.27
CA ILE A 104 12.44 26.13 10.62
C ILE A 104 11.98 27.58 10.77
N ALA A 105 12.01 28.36 9.69
CA ALA A 105 11.47 29.72 9.65
C ALA A 105 10.00 29.81 10.09
N ARG A 106 9.20 28.76 9.85
CA ARG A 106 7.81 28.72 10.29
C ARG A 106 7.68 28.49 11.80
N MET A 107 8.61 27.72 12.37
CA MET A 107 8.69 27.54 13.82
C MET A 107 9.13 28.84 14.52
N GLU A 108 10.05 29.60 13.94
CA GLU A 108 10.40 30.94 14.43
C GLU A 108 9.18 31.87 14.45
N GLN A 109 8.30 31.79 13.44
CA GLN A 109 7.04 32.56 13.42
C GLN A 109 6.05 32.09 14.49
N LEU A 110 5.92 30.77 14.72
CA LEU A 110 5.13 30.24 15.82
C LEU A 110 5.66 30.77 17.16
N LEU A 111 6.97 30.69 17.39
CA LEU A 111 7.60 31.24 18.58
C LEU A 111 7.34 32.75 18.69
N ALA A 112 7.42 33.53 17.61
CA ALA A 112 7.06 34.95 17.68
C ALA A 112 5.59 35.19 18.10
N MET A 113 4.66 34.28 17.79
CA MET A 113 3.27 34.37 18.27
C MET A 113 3.11 33.93 19.72
N LEU A 114 3.89 32.94 20.16
CA LEU A 114 3.91 32.48 21.55
C LEU A 114 4.52 33.53 22.49
N SER A 115 5.25 34.54 22.00
CA SER A 115 5.89 35.53 22.88
C SER A 115 4.91 36.46 23.60
N TYR A 116 3.63 36.45 23.21
CA TYR A 116 2.60 37.34 23.73
C TYR A 116 1.74 36.72 24.86
N ARG A 117 1.93 35.44 25.18
CA ARG A 117 1.19 34.71 26.24
C ARG A 117 1.99 33.53 26.76
N GLY A 118 1.83 33.22 28.04
CA GLY A 118 1.83 31.84 28.51
C GLY A 118 2.82 31.51 29.62
N SER A 119 2.46 30.47 30.36
CA SER A 119 3.36 29.70 31.22
C SER A 119 4.39 28.93 30.36
N PRO A 120 5.41 28.31 31.00
CA PRO A 120 6.40 27.53 30.26
C PRO A 120 5.80 26.46 29.34
N VAL A 121 6.27 26.42 28.10
CA VAL A 121 6.01 25.34 27.14
C VAL A 121 7.26 24.46 27.06
N SER A 122 7.06 23.15 27.01
CA SER A 122 8.11 22.16 26.82
C SER A 122 8.01 21.55 25.43
N PHE A 123 9.10 21.57 24.67
CA PHE A 123 9.26 20.80 23.44
C PHE A 123 10.22 19.64 23.69
N GLU A 124 9.80 18.43 23.31
CA GLU A 124 10.43 17.20 23.77
C GLU A 124 10.66 16.24 22.61
N ILE A 125 11.89 15.73 22.53
CA ILE A 125 12.30 14.67 21.60
C ILE A 125 12.62 13.45 22.45
N VAL A 126 11.83 12.39 22.29
CA VAL A 126 11.93 11.16 23.08
C VAL A 126 12.32 10.01 22.16
N GLY A 127 13.48 9.40 22.40
CA GLY A 127 13.98 8.27 21.62
C GLY A 127 14.01 6.97 22.43
N SER A 128 13.56 5.89 21.80
CA SER A 128 13.66 4.51 22.24
C SER A 128 14.37 3.66 21.18
N HIS A 129 14.50 2.35 21.43
CA HIS A 129 15.12 1.45 20.46
C HIS A 129 14.30 1.27 19.17
N ASP A 130 13.00 1.55 19.18
CA ASP A 130 12.06 1.35 18.07
C ASP A 130 11.47 2.64 17.51
N SER A 131 11.46 3.73 18.28
CA SER A 131 10.78 4.97 17.90
C SER A 131 11.52 6.24 18.34
N ILE A 132 11.24 7.34 17.63
CA ILE A 132 11.57 8.71 18.02
C ILE A 132 10.25 9.51 17.97
N ASP A 133 9.78 9.88 19.14
CA ASP A 133 8.57 10.64 19.38
C ASP A 133 8.89 12.13 19.53
N LEU A 134 8.02 12.97 18.98
CA LEU A 134 8.01 14.42 19.20
C LEU A 134 6.76 14.77 19.99
N GLN A 135 6.90 15.58 21.03
CA GLN A 135 5.75 16.06 21.79
C GLN A 135 5.97 17.47 22.33
N CYS A 136 4.87 18.16 22.58
CA CYS A 136 4.86 19.40 23.34
C CYS A 136 4.03 19.22 24.61
N ALA A 137 4.48 19.78 25.73
CA ALA A 137 3.72 19.82 26.98
C ALA A 137 3.55 21.26 27.45
N CYS A 138 2.38 21.58 27.97
CA CYS A 138 2.06 22.90 28.54
C CYS A 138 1.04 22.76 29.67
N ARG A 139 0.81 23.85 30.40
CA ARG A 139 -0.24 23.92 31.42
C ARG A 139 -1.61 23.92 30.75
N ASP A 140 -2.61 23.32 31.40
CA ASP A 140 -3.96 23.14 30.84
C ASP A 140 -4.60 24.46 30.36
N HIS A 141 -4.38 25.57 31.06
CA HIS A 141 -4.93 26.88 30.66
C HIS A 141 -4.34 27.43 29.35
N ASP A 142 -3.15 26.96 28.93
CA ASP A 142 -2.48 27.35 27.68
C ASP A 142 -2.71 26.32 26.55
N ALA A 143 -3.25 25.13 26.87
CA ALA A 143 -3.38 24.01 25.95
C ALA A 143 -4.15 24.35 24.67
N ALA A 144 -5.35 24.92 24.80
CA ALA A 144 -6.17 25.31 23.66
C ALA A 144 -5.48 26.34 22.74
N PHE A 145 -4.70 27.26 23.33
CA PHE A 145 -3.96 28.25 22.56
C PHE A 145 -2.80 27.60 21.81
N LEU A 146 -1.99 26.79 22.48
CA LEU A 146 -0.88 26.07 21.85
C LEU A 146 -1.36 25.16 20.72
N TYR A 147 -2.42 24.38 20.94
CA TYR A 147 -3.05 23.54 19.92
C TYR A 147 -3.47 24.34 18.70
N THR A 148 -4.15 25.46 18.90
CA THR A 148 -4.62 26.33 17.82
C THR A 148 -3.46 26.91 17.01
N GLN A 149 -2.39 27.36 17.67
CA GLN A 149 -1.22 27.90 16.99
C GLN A 149 -0.46 26.80 16.22
N LEU A 150 -0.24 25.63 16.83
CA LEU A 150 0.40 24.49 16.16
C LEU A 150 -0.37 24.10 14.89
N ARG A 151 -1.71 24.01 14.96
CA ARG A 151 -2.57 23.71 13.79
C ARG A 151 -2.54 24.81 12.73
N ALA A 152 -2.45 26.07 13.12
CA ALA A 152 -2.43 27.20 12.20
C ALA A 152 -1.12 27.29 11.40
N PHE A 153 0.02 27.11 12.07
CA PHE A 153 1.33 27.15 11.41
C PHE A 153 1.68 25.80 10.75
N PHE A 154 1.24 24.67 11.29
CA PHE A 154 1.56 23.33 10.77
C PHE A 154 0.29 22.52 10.46
N PRO A 155 -0.45 22.88 9.39
CA PRO A 155 -1.72 22.22 9.05
C PRO A 155 -1.56 20.74 8.66
N ASP A 156 -0.40 20.39 8.09
CA ASP A 156 -0.05 19.05 7.60
C ASP A 156 0.56 18.16 8.68
N VAL A 157 0.88 18.73 9.86
CA VAL A 157 1.36 17.99 11.02
C VAL A 157 0.16 17.55 11.85
N HIS A 158 0.13 16.27 12.22
CA HIS A 158 -0.90 15.75 13.09
C HIS A 158 -0.52 16.01 14.55
N VAL A 159 -1.40 16.72 15.24
CA VAL A 159 -1.24 17.10 16.65
C VAL A 159 -2.41 16.48 17.40
N ALA A 160 -2.12 15.58 18.33
CA ALA A 160 -3.13 14.90 19.14
C ALA A 160 -2.84 15.08 20.61
N GLU A 161 -3.86 15.46 21.38
CA GLU A 161 -3.81 15.41 22.83
C GLU A 161 -3.70 13.94 23.27
N THR A 162 -2.83 13.66 24.24
CA THR A 162 -2.59 12.30 24.71
C THR A 162 -2.48 12.28 26.23
N LEU A 163 -3.01 11.21 26.84
CA LEU A 163 -2.76 10.88 28.24
C LEU A 163 -1.45 10.08 28.40
N ASP A 164 -0.99 9.47 27.31
CA ASP A 164 0.25 8.67 27.24
C ASP A 164 1.46 9.60 27.01
N ASP A 165 2.07 10.06 28.11
CA ASP A 165 3.29 10.87 28.09
C ASP A 165 4.53 9.99 27.91
N ARG A 166 5.20 10.12 26.76
CA ARG A 166 6.37 9.28 26.42
C ARG A 166 7.57 9.54 27.32
N VAL A 167 7.73 10.74 27.87
CA VAL A 167 8.78 11.03 28.85
C VAL A 167 8.53 10.26 30.14
N TYR A 168 7.26 10.18 30.58
CA TYR A 168 6.89 9.40 31.76
C TYR A 168 7.14 7.91 31.54
N GLU A 169 6.66 7.36 30.43
CA GLU A 169 6.86 5.93 30.08
C GLU A 169 8.35 5.56 30.11
N VAL A 170 9.16 6.31 29.36
CA VAL A 170 10.57 6.00 29.16
C VAL A 170 11.42 6.17 30.42
N LEU A 171 11.06 7.09 31.33
CA LEU A 171 11.86 7.38 32.52
C LEU A 171 11.39 6.63 33.79
N THR A 172 10.20 6.03 33.80
CA THR A 172 9.65 5.35 34.98
C THR A 172 9.78 3.83 34.97
N GLU A 173 10.33 3.23 33.91
CA GLU A 173 10.57 1.79 33.76
C GLU A 173 11.64 1.18 34.71
N GLY A 174 12.05 1.88 35.76
CA GLY A 174 12.91 1.34 36.84
C GLY A 174 14.40 1.23 36.49
N GLN A 175 14.84 1.91 35.44
CA GLN A 175 16.23 1.91 34.98
C GLN A 175 17.08 3.04 35.59
N ALA A 176 18.39 2.86 35.56
CA ALA A 176 19.33 3.88 36.00
C ALA A 176 19.42 5.00 34.94
N PHE A 177 19.13 6.24 35.33
CA PHE A 177 19.17 7.39 34.44
C PHE A 177 20.26 8.40 34.84
N TYR A 178 20.73 9.16 33.85
CA TYR A 178 21.48 10.39 34.06
C TYR A 178 20.76 11.54 33.37
N ALA A 179 20.85 12.73 33.95
CA ALA A 179 20.32 13.95 33.37
C ALA A 179 21.33 15.09 33.54
N VAL A 180 21.44 15.96 32.53
CA VAL A 180 22.27 17.16 32.57
C VAL A 180 21.51 18.35 31.99
N ASP A 181 21.62 19.49 32.67
CA ASP A 181 21.12 20.77 32.17
C ASP A 181 22.22 21.47 31.36
N PHE A 182 21.83 22.32 30.42
CA PHE A 182 22.76 23.13 29.62
C PHE A 182 22.59 24.62 29.93
N GLY A 183 23.70 25.34 29.80
CA GLY A 183 23.73 26.80 29.81
C GLY A 183 24.64 27.34 28.71
N LEU A 184 24.75 28.67 28.63
CA LEU A 184 25.62 29.32 27.65
C LEU A 184 27.08 29.31 28.12
N ALA A 185 27.99 29.00 27.19
CA ALA A 185 29.43 28.99 27.45
C ALA A 185 30.03 30.40 27.51
N GLU A 186 29.57 31.29 26.63
CA GLU A 186 30.01 32.69 26.53
C GLU A 186 28.90 33.64 26.99
N GLU A 187 29.16 34.96 26.98
CA GLU A 187 28.21 35.98 27.43
C GLU A 187 26.87 35.87 26.68
N PHE A 188 25.73 35.98 27.39
CA PHE A 188 24.43 35.65 26.80
C PHE A 188 23.98 36.60 25.68
N MET A 189 24.57 37.79 25.56
CA MET A 189 24.31 38.71 24.44
C MET A 189 24.95 38.23 23.13
N ARG A 190 25.86 37.24 23.18
CA ARG A 190 26.41 36.61 21.98
C ARG A 190 25.44 35.52 21.49
N PRO A 191 24.98 35.61 20.23
CA PRO A 191 24.00 34.65 19.72
C PRO A 191 24.62 33.27 19.49
N LEU A 192 23.83 32.23 19.79
CA LEU A 192 24.00 30.86 19.31
C LEU A 192 23.84 30.80 17.78
N ALA A 193 24.03 29.61 17.21
CA ALA A 193 23.87 29.44 15.77
C ALA A 193 22.45 29.79 15.33
N ILE A 194 22.34 30.79 14.44
CA ILE A 194 21.11 31.10 13.70
C ILE A 194 21.29 30.54 12.29
N LEU A 195 20.29 29.81 11.80
CA LEU A 195 20.44 29.02 10.58
C LEU A 195 20.42 29.87 9.30
N SER A 196 21.28 29.49 8.37
CA SER A 196 21.19 29.87 6.96
C SER A 196 20.36 28.83 6.19
N GLN A 197 19.75 29.22 5.07
CA GLN A 197 18.87 28.32 4.30
C GLN A 197 19.59 26.99 3.95
N GLY A 198 19.00 25.86 4.35
CA GLY A 198 19.40 24.52 3.90
C GLY A 198 20.25 23.68 4.86
N GLN A 199 20.54 24.14 6.07
CA GLN A 199 21.23 23.35 7.11
C GLN A 199 20.26 22.81 8.17
N GLU A 200 20.42 21.54 8.54
CA GLU A 200 19.63 20.84 9.56
C GLU A 200 20.47 20.63 10.83
N PRO A 201 20.31 21.46 11.88
CA PRO A 201 21.19 21.44 13.06
C PRO A 201 21.02 20.20 13.93
N LEU A 202 19.84 19.55 13.92
CA LEU A 202 19.58 18.37 14.74
C LEU A 202 20.09 17.07 14.11
N THR A 203 20.82 17.13 12.99
CA THR A 203 21.34 15.93 12.30
C THR A 203 22.16 15.03 13.22
N ALA A 204 23.09 15.60 13.99
CA ALA A 204 23.90 14.83 14.93
C ALA A 204 23.05 14.21 16.06
N LEU A 205 22.03 14.95 16.53
CA LEU A 205 21.12 14.50 17.59
C LEU A 205 20.32 13.29 17.12
N PHE A 206 19.63 13.39 15.99
CA PHE A 206 18.86 12.28 15.41
C PHE A 206 19.74 11.09 15.03
N GLY A 207 21.01 11.31 14.67
CA GLY A 207 21.98 10.24 14.47
C GLY A 207 22.27 9.43 15.73
N VAL A 208 22.32 10.07 16.91
CA VAL A 208 22.46 9.36 18.20
C VAL A 208 21.18 8.58 18.53
N LEU A 209 20.00 9.18 18.34
CA LEU A 209 18.71 8.55 18.63
C LEU A 209 18.42 7.33 17.73
N GLU A 210 18.81 7.38 16.46
CA GLU A 210 18.66 6.24 15.54
C GLU A 210 19.45 5.00 16.03
N LEU A 211 20.58 5.21 16.70
CA LEU A 211 21.47 4.16 17.17
C LEU A 211 21.08 3.52 18.51
N LEU A 212 20.01 3.99 19.17
CA LEU A 212 19.51 3.41 20.42
C LEU A 212 19.13 1.93 20.22
N LYS A 213 19.49 1.07 21.17
CA LYS A 213 19.26 -0.39 21.13
C LYS A 213 18.73 -0.92 22.46
N GLY A 214 17.88 -1.95 22.38
CA GLY A 214 17.33 -2.64 23.55
C GLY A 214 16.62 -1.67 24.48
N ASP A 215 17.10 -1.60 25.71
CA ASP A 215 16.48 -0.83 26.78
C ASP A 215 17.04 0.60 26.89
N GLN A 216 17.79 1.05 25.87
CA GLN A 216 18.35 2.40 25.83
C GLN A 216 17.32 3.44 25.40
N CYS A 217 17.31 4.53 26.17
CA CYS A 217 16.38 5.62 25.98
C CYS A 217 17.06 6.98 26.15
N ALA A 218 16.59 7.98 25.42
CA ALA A 218 17.09 9.34 25.48
C ALA A 218 15.96 10.36 25.35
N VAL A 219 16.00 11.40 26.18
CA VAL A 219 15.05 12.52 26.13
C VAL A 219 15.85 13.81 26.00
N VAL A 220 15.49 14.64 25.04
CA VAL A 220 15.87 16.06 25.00
C VAL A 220 14.63 16.88 25.33
N GLN A 221 14.69 17.65 26.40
CA GLN A 221 13.60 18.51 26.86
C GLN A 221 14.07 19.96 26.78
N VAL A 222 13.36 20.78 26.00
CA VAL A 222 13.58 22.22 25.88
C VAL A 222 12.36 22.94 26.41
N MET A 223 12.49 23.53 27.59
CA MET A 223 11.43 24.36 28.17
C MET A 223 11.72 25.83 27.86
N PHE A 224 10.70 26.60 27.51
CA PHE A 224 10.84 28.02 27.22
C PHE A 224 9.60 28.81 27.63
N ALA A 225 9.83 30.04 28.06
CA ALA A 225 8.81 31.05 28.34
C ALA A 225 9.27 32.41 27.82
N ALA A 226 8.33 33.22 27.33
CA ALA A 226 8.64 34.55 26.81
C ALA A 226 9.22 35.43 27.91
N ALA A 227 10.30 36.17 27.60
CA ALA A 227 10.84 37.15 28.54
C ALA A 227 9.95 38.40 28.55
N ALA A 228 9.42 38.77 29.71
CA ALA A 228 8.52 39.90 29.87
C ALA A 228 9.26 41.22 30.16
N ASN A 229 10.47 41.15 30.72
CA ASN A 229 11.22 42.33 31.13
C ASN A 229 12.00 43.00 29.99
N PRO A 230 12.37 44.29 30.11
CA PRO A 230 13.12 45.05 29.10
C PRO A 230 14.62 44.67 29.07
N TRP A 231 14.88 43.41 28.78
CA TRP A 231 16.21 42.88 28.50
C TRP A 231 16.89 43.56 27.30
N PRO A 232 16.21 43.85 26.16
CA PRO A 232 16.84 44.47 25.01
C PRO A 232 17.58 45.78 25.34
N GLU A 233 16.95 46.68 26.08
CA GLU A 233 17.52 47.96 26.48
C GLU A 233 18.71 47.78 27.43
N SER A 234 18.59 46.86 28.39
CA SER A 234 19.64 46.58 29.37
C SER A 234 20.86 45.93 28.71
N ILE A 235 20.64 44.98 27.80
CA ILE A 235 21.69 44.32 27.01
C ILE A 235 22.48 45.36 26.20
N MET A 236 21.78 46.24 25.47
CA MET A 236 22.44 47.27 24.67
C MET A 236 23.19 48.29 25.54
N THR A 237 22.62 48.68 26.68
CA THR A 237 23.27 49.59 27.63
C THR A 237 24.52 48.97 28.27
N ALA A 238 24.54 47.65 28.47
CA ALA A 238 25.65 46.94 29.07
C ALA A 238 26.88 46.80 28.17
N VAL A 239 26.68 46.71 26.86
CA VAL A 239 27.78 46.49 25.90
C VAL A 239 28.24 47.76 25.20
N CYS A 240 27.45 48.84 25.24
CA CYS A 240 27.78 50.11 24.60
C CYS A 240 28.50 51.08 25.54
N ASP A 241 29.32 51.94 24.96
CA ASP A 241 29.92 53.09 25.63
C ASP A 241 28.87 54.20 25.91
N CYS A 242 29.30 55.31 26.53
CA CYS A 242 28.43 56.45 26.84
C CYS A 242 27.83 57.16 25.61
N SER A 243 28.33 56.88 24.39
CA SER A 243 27.74 57.35 23.14
C SER A 243 26.55 56.49 22.69
N GLY A 244 26.39 55.29 23.27
CA GLY A 244 25.38 54.30 22.91
C GLY A 244 25.63 53.61 21.56
N LYS A 245 26.82 53.82 20.95
CA LYS A 245 27.12 53.37 19.59
C LYS A 245 28.37 52.51 19.45
N GLN A 246 29.36 52.69 20.33
CA GLN A 246 30.62 51.93 20.26
C GLN A 246 30.68 50.91 21.38
N SER A 247 31.56 49.92 21.25
CA SER A 247 31.75 48.91 22.30
C SER A 247 32.35 49.56 23.55
N PHE A 248 31.81 49.20 24.71
CA PHE A 248 32.44 49.46 25.99
C PHE A 248 33.79 48.72 26.12
N PHE A 249 33.92 47.54 25.49
CA PHE A 249 35.11 46.71 25.54
C PHE A 249 36.06 47.06 24.39
N LEU A 250 37.22 47.63 24.73
CA LEU A 250 38.24 48.04 23.73
C LEU A 250 38.80 46.85 22.94
N ASP A 251 38.84 45.68 23.56
CA ASP A 251 39.32 44.41 23.01
C ASP A 251 38.25 43.61 22.28
N ASP A 252 36.98 44.02 22.39
CA ASP A 252 35.86 43.40 21.66
C ASP A 252 34.96 44.44 21.00
N PRO A 253 35.34 44.95 19.81
CA PRO A 253 34.57 45.94 19.08
C PRO A 253 33.27 45.38 18.47
N ASP A 254 33.12 44.06 18.36
CA ASP A 254 31.96 43.39 17.75
C ASP A 254 30.80 43.20 18.73
N MET A 255 31.05 43.29 20.05
CA MET A 255 30.05 43.01 21.08
C MET A 255 28.70 43.76 20.91
N PRO A 256 28.66 45.07 20.60
CA PRO A 256 27.39 45.76 20.34
C PRO A 256 26.64 45.25 19.11
N ARG A 257 27.36 44.84 18.05
CA ARG A 257 26.76 44.28 16.84
C ARG A 257 26.11 42.94 17.15
N LEU A 258 26.79 42.08 17.92
CA LEU A 258 26.28 40.78 18.35
C LEU A 258 25.09 40.92 19.30
N ALA A 259 25.16 41.86 20.25
CA ALA A 259 24.05 42.17 21.13
C ALA A 259 22.84 42.69 20.35
N MET A 260 23.04 43.55 19.34
CA MET A 260 21.98 44.02 18.46
C MET A 260 21.32 42.86 17.69
N GLU A 261 22.13 41.90 17.20
CA GLU A 261 21.63 40.68 16.57
C GLU A 261 20.80 39.84 17.55
N LYS A 262 21.27 39.66 18.79
CA LYS A 262 20.56 38.96 19.87
C LYS A 262 19.18 39.55 20.13
N VAL A 263 19.09 40.88 20.28
CA VAL A 263 17.86 41.59 20.68
C VAL A 263 16.96 41.97 19.50
N SER A 264 17.38 41.68 18.26
CA SER A 264 16.58 41.94 17.05
C SER A 264 15.29 41.12 16.95
N ARG A 265 15.13 40.15 17.84
CA ARG A 265 14.02 39.19 17.91
C ARG A 265 13.52 39.07 19.35
N PRO A 266 12.28 38.62 19.58
CA PRO A 266 11.76 38.37 20.92
C PRO A 266 12.66 37.41 21.72
N LEU A 267 12.85 37.70 23.00
CA LEU A 267 13.67 36.90 23.91
C LEU A 267 12.82 35.93 24.73
N TYR A 268 13.44 34.81 25.08
CA TYR A 268 12.88 33.71 25.83
C TYR A 268 13.84 33.32 26.96
N GLY A 269 13.30 33.09 28.15
CA GLY A 269 13.98 32.30 29.17
C GLY A 269 13.83 30.82 28.81
N ALA A 270 14.94 30.12 28.59
CA ALA A 270 14.92 28.73 28.14
C ALA A 270 15.84 27.83 28.96
N THR A 271 15.44 26.58 29.16
CA THR A 271 16.28 25.52 29.75
C THR A 271 16.32 24.33 28.83
N VAL A 272 17.52 23.82 28.56
CA VAL A 272 17.72 22.62 27.73
C VAL A 272 18.24 21.52 28.63
N ARG A 273 17.66 20.33 28.52
CA ARG A 273 18.03 19.14 29.28
C ARG A 273 18.24 17.96 28.36
N ALA A 274 19.22 17.14 28.71
CA ALA A 274 19.42 15.82 28.13
C ALA A 274 19.31 14.78 29.24
N VAL A 275 18.46 13.78 29.04
CA VAL A 275 18.23 12.67 29.95
C VAL A 275 18.46 11.37 29.19
N THR A 276 19.12 10.42 29.81
CA THR A 276 19.40 9.12 29.19
C THR A 276 19.25 8.00 30.20
N SER A 277 18.65 6.90 29.76
CA SER A 277 18.46 5.69 30.54
C SER A 277 19.00 4.48 29.77
N ALA A 278 19.55 3.51 30.49
CA ALA A 278 20.02 2.25 29.94
C ALA A 278 20.16 1.19 31.04
N ASP A 279 20.39 -0.07 30.63
CA ASP A 279 20.81 -1.16 31.52
C ASP A 279 22.21 -0.91 32.10
N GLY A 280 22.26 -0.13 33.18
CA GLY A 280 23.47 0.18 33.94
C GLY A 280 23.99 1.60 33.76
N LEU A 281 24.65 2.09 34.81
CA LEU A 281 25.12 3.47 34.91
C LEU A 281 26.15 3.84 33.82
N ASP A 282 27.04 2.92 33.43
CA ASP A 282 28.06 3.22 32.42
C ASP A 282 27.45 3.44 31.04
N GLY A 283 26.46 2.61 30.66
CA GLY A 283 25.76 2.74 29.38
C GLY A 283 24.99 4.05 29.29
N ALA A 284 24.23 4.40 30.33
CA ALA A 284 23.50 5.65 30.41
C ALA A 284 24.46 6.86 30.34
N ARG A 285 25.60 6.81 31.05
CA ARG A 285 26.60 7.88 31.02
C ARG A 285 27.24 8.07 29.64
N THR A 286 27.61 7.00 28.94
CA THR A 286 28.16 7.09 27.58
C THR A 286 27.13 7.64 26.61
N LEU A 287 25.88 7.20 26.71
CA LEU A 287 24.79 7.74 25.90
C LEU A 287 24.61 9.24 26.14
N LEU A 288 24.65 9.68 27.40
CA LEU A 288 24.57 11.10 27.76
C LEU A 288 25.71 11.91 27.15
N GLN A 289 26.94 11.39 27.14
CA GLN A 289 28.09 12.07 26.53
C GLN A 289 27.90 12.28 25.02
N HIS A 290 27.40 11.27 24.31
CA HIS A 290 27.08 11.41 22.89
C HIS A 290 25.96 12.43 22.65
N LEU A 291 24.89 12.34 23.44
CA LEU A 291 23.73 13.23 23.34
C LEU A 291 24.12 14.70 23.62
N ALA A 292 24.91 14.92 24.68
CA ALA A 292 25.41 16.24 25.03
C ALA A 292 26.33 16.82 23.96
N THR A 293 27.20 15.98 23.38
CA THR A 293 28.10 16.42 22.29
C THR A 293 27.31 16.84 21.05
N ALA A 294 26.23 16.13 20.74
CA ALA A 294 25.34 16.47 19.63
C ALA A 294 24.62 17.80 19.86
N LEU A 295 24.11 18.07 21.06
CA LEU A 295 23.47 19.34 21.41
C LEU A 295 24.43 20.54 21.40
N VAL A 296 25.66 20.33 21.86
CA VAL A 296 26.72 21.36 21.80
C VAL A 296 27.01 21.71 20.33
N HIS A 297 27.09 20.72 19.43
CA HIS A 297 27.29 20.96 18.00
C HIS A 297 26.08 21.63 17.34
N ALA A 298 24.86 21.22 17.69
CA ALA A 298 23.63 21.76 17.12
C ALA A 298 23.44 23.26 17.42
N SER A 299 24.00 23.74 18.55
CA SER A 299 23.87 25.12 19.02
C SER A 299 25.09 26.01 18.76
N ALA A 300 26.23 25.44 18.37
CA ALA A 300 27.50 26.17 18.31
C ALA A 300 27.55 27.18 17.16
N SER A 301 27.74 28.46 17.48
CA SER A 301 28.16 29.51 16.56
C SER A 301 29.66 29.80 16.72
N VAL A 302 30.18 30.74 15.92
CA VAL A 302 31.52 31.31 16.12
C VAL A 302 31.61 32.09 17.44
N HIS A 303 30.48 32.50 18.02
CA HIS A 303 30.42 33.43 19.14
C HIS A 303 29.94 32.81 20.46
N ASN A 304 29.14 31.74 20.42
CA ASN A 304 28.61 31.09 21.62
C ASN A 304 28.23 29.63 21.34
N ARG A 305 28.03 28.82 22.39
CA ARG A 305 27.57 27.43 22.30
C ARG A 305 26.89 27.02 23.61
N LEU A 306 26.08 25.97 23.56
CA LEU A 306 25.65 25.29 24.79
C LEU A 306 26.85 24.60 25.46
N MET A 307 26.82 24.54 26.78
CA MET A 307 27.72 23.72 27.59
C MET A 307 26.93 22.93 28.64
N PRO A 308 27.26 21.64 28.88
CA PRO A 308 26.68 20.88 29.97
C PRO A 308 27.12 21.50 31.31
N LEU A 309 26.17 21.70 32.22
CA LEU A 309 26.41 22.30 33.52
C LEU A 309 26.74 21.23 34.56
N ALA A 310 27.81 21.47 35.31
CA ALA A 310 28.13 20.74 36.53
C ALA A 310 27.71 21.57 37.76
N GLU A 311 27.35 20.88 38.84
CA GLU A 311 27.09 21.50 40.14
C GLU A 311 28.36 22.18 40.66
N ARG A 312 28.22 23.44 41.09
CA ARG A 312 29.33 24.27 41.56
C ARG A 312 29.45 24.20 43.08
N PRO A 313 30.65 24.47 43.63
CA PRO A 313 30.79 24.66 45.08
C PRO A 313 29.86 25.77 45.57
N GLY A 314 28.89 25.42 46.44
CA GLY A 314 27.91 26.35 46.99
C GLY A 314 26.53 26.28 46.34
N ASP A 315 26.36 25.52 45.25
CA ASP A 315 25.04 25.21 44.70
C ASP A 315 24.27 24.29 45.68
N PRO A 316 22.93 24.36 45.69
CA PRO A 316 22.11 23.48 46.50
C PRO A 316 22.16 22.03 45.99
N GLU A 317 21.95 21.07 46.89
CA GLU A 317 21.90 19.65 46.52
C GLU A 317 20.68 19.39 45.62
N TYR A 318 20.92 18.88 44.41
CA TYR A 318 19.86 18.59 43.44
C TYR A 318 19.82 17.09 43.13
N SER A 319 19.11 16.35 43.99
CA SER A 319 19.10 14.89 43.96
C SER A 319 18.49 14.33 42.66
N ALA A 320 18.82 13.09 42.33
CA ALA A 320 18.25 12.42 41.16
C ALA A 320 16.71 12.35 41.23
N GLY A 321 16.13 12.07 42.40
CA GLY A 321 14.68 12.01 42.58
C GLY A 321 13.99 13.34 42.33
N GLU A 322 14.57 14.44 42.82
CA GLU A 322 14.06 15.79 42.55
C GLU A 322 14.17 16.15 41.07
N ARG A 323 15.32 15.84 40.44
CA ARG A 323 15.54 16.08 39.02
C ARG A 323 14.53 15.33 38.15
N LEU A 324 14.25 14.06 38.49
CA LEU A 324 13.22 13.28 37.81
C LEU A 324 11.83 13.91 37.98
N GLY A 325 11.48 14.32 39.21
CA GLY A 325 10.23 15.03 39.48
C GLY A 325 10.08 16.31 38.65
N ASP A 326 11.13 17.14 38.60
CA ASP A 326 11.14 18.38 37.84
C ASP A 326 11.06 18.14 36.32
N ILE A 327 11.68 17.08 35.80
CA ILE A 327 11.55 16.66 34.39
C ILE A 327 10.10 16.26 34.07
N LEU A 328 9.48 15.43 34.92
CA LEU A 328 8.12 14.92 34.72
C LEU A 328 7.06 16.01 34.89
N LEU A 329 7.26 16.94 35.84
CA LEU A 329 6.34 18.06 36.08
C LEU A 329 6.60 19.28 35.18
N ARG A 330 7.59 19.20 34.28
CA ARG A 330 8.04 20.29 33.41
C ARG A 330 8.27 21.56 34.24
N GLN A 331 9.09 21.40 35.27
CA GLN A 331 9.54 22.44 36.20
C GLN A 331 11.06 22.59 36.09
N SER A 332 11.59 23.74 36.52
CA SER A 332 13.03 23.97 36.55
C SER A 332 13.46 24.64 37.84
N ARG A 333 14.53 24.13 38.46
CA ARG A 333 15.25 24.84 39.53
C ARG A 333 16.36 25.75 38.99
N ARG A 334 16.64 25.67 37.69
CA ARG A 334 17.56 26.59 37.02
C ARG A 334 16.80 27.75 36.43
N ALA A 335 17.26 28.97 36.71
CA ALA A 335 16.88 30.13 35.92
C ALA A 335 17.31 29.87 34.46
N GLY A 336 16.47 30.21 33.50
CA GLY A 336 16.74 29.93 32.09
C GLY A 336 17.90 30.75 31.54
N MET A 337 18.49 30.29 30.45
CA MET A 337 19.34 31.15 29.62
C MET A 337 18.47 31.99 28.70
N LEU A 338 18.91 33.21 28.38
CA LEU A 338 18.18 34.08 27.46
C LEU A 338 18.54 33.74 26.01
N LEU A 339 17.56 33.25 25.25
CA LEU A 339 17.66 32.95 23.82
C LEU A 339 16.67 33.82 23.04
N ASN A 340 17.04 34.27 21.85
CA ASN A 340 16.05 34.87 20.95
C ASN A 340 15.27 33.79 20.18
N SER A 341 14.15 34.16 19.55
CA SER A 341 13.28 33.22 18.84
C SER A 341 14.00 32.43 17.72
N GLY A 342 15.02 33.01 17.08
CA GLY A 342 15.80 32.34 16.03
C GLY A 342 16.77 31.30 16.59
N GLU A 343 17.45 31.61 17.70
CA GLU A 343 18.30 30.67 18.43
C GLU A 343 17.48 29.53 19.03
N LEU A 344 16.31 29.84 19.59
CA LEU A 344 15.39 28.84 20.12
C LEU A 344 14.84 27.94 19.01
N ALA A 345 14.49 28.49 17.84
CA ALA A 345 14.02 27.72 16.69
C ALA A 345 15.08 26.75 16.13
N ALA A 346 16.38 26.94 16.41
CA ALA A 346 17.41 25.98 16.03
C ALA A 346 17.44 24.73 16.92
N LEU A 347 16.83 24.81 18.11
CA LEU A 347 16.71 23.71 19.08
C LEU A 347 15.29 23.14 19.14
N VAL A 348 14.29 23.97 18.84
CA VAL A 348 12.87 23.66 18.85
C VAL A 348 12.36 23.79 17.43
N HIS A 349 12.34 22.70 16.67
CA HIS A 349 11.71 22.60 15.35
C HIS A 349 11.43 21.15 14.97
N PHE A 350 10.55 20.96 13.99
CA PHE A 350 10.31 19.64 13.41
C PHE A 350 11.42 19.30 12.41
N PRO A 351 11.98 18.07 12.45
CA PRO A 351 13.03 17.64 11.54
C PRO A 351 12.55 17.71 10.08
N SER A 352 13.43 18.17 9.19
CA SER A 352 13.17 18.20 7.75
C SER A 352 13.12 16.80 7.13
N ALA A 353 12.51 16.66 5.94
CA ALA A 353 12.49 15.38 5.21
C ALA A 353 13.89 14.87 4.78
N ALA A 354 14.93 15.71 4.91
CA ALA A 354 16.32 15.30 4.74
C ALA A 354 16.78 14.33 5.85
N LEU A 355 16.19 14.41 7.05
CA LEU A 355 16.38 13.45 8.13
C LEU A 355 15.51 12.22 7.90
N ARG A 356 15.94 11.35 6.98
CA ARG A 356 15.29 10.05 6.72
C ARG A 356 15.67 9.03 7.80
N THR A 357 15.19 9.20 9.02
CA THR A 357 15.30 8.20 10.10
C THR A 357 14.10 7.26 10.04
N LYS A 358 14.32 5.96 10.26
CA LYS A 358 13.21 4.98 10.21
C LYS A 358 12.39 4.97 11.50
N LYS A 359 12.96 5.49 12.59
CA LYS A 359 12.34 5.51 13.91
C LYS A 359 11.43 6.71 14.15
N VAL A 360 11.56 7.81 13.41
CA VAL A 360 10.64 8.95 13.58
C VAL A 360 9.23 8.54 13.18
N ILE A 361 8.27 8.78 14.06
CA ILE A 361 6.87 8.46 13.79
C ILE A 361 6.35 9.40 12.70
N HIS A 362 6.38 8.92 11.47
CA HIS A 362 5.59 9.48 10.39
C HIS A 362 4.14 9.00 10.52
N ALA A 363 3.18 9.81 10.08
CA ALA A 363 1.81 9.36 9.93
C ALA A 363 1.83 8.06 9.10
N VAL A 364 1.34 6.97 9.69
CA VAL A 364 1.40 5.63 9.10
C VAL A 364 0.70 5.63 7.74
N HIS A 365 -0.37 6.43 7.63
CA HIS A 365 -1.16 6.64 6.42
C HIS A 365 -1.57 8.12 6.27
N THR A 366 -1.58 8.62 5.04
CA THR A 366 -2.31 9.85 4.69
C THR A 366 -3.79 9.62 4.99
N THR A 367 -4.47 10.54 5.67
CA THR A 367 -5.91 10.42 5.96
C THR A 367 -6.65 11.68 5.54
N ARG A 368 -7.93 11.52 5.20
CA ARG A 368 -8.82 12.62 4.80
C ARG A 368 -10.23 12.36 5.30
N ALA A 369 -10.90 13.40 5.79
CA ALA A 369 -12.30 13.33 6.16
C ALA A 369 -13.16 12.95 4.95
N ALA A 370 -14.10 12.02 5.15
CA ALA A 370 -15.10 11.69 4.15
C ALA A 370 -16.00 12.91 3.85
N PRO A 371 -16.43 13.11 2.59
CA PRO A 371 -17.39 14.13 2.23
C PRO A 371 -18.69 13.99 3.05
N ALA A 372 -19.25 15.12 3.50
CA ALA A 372 -20.49 15.14 4.30
C ALA A 372 -21.69 14.48 3.60
N SER A 373 -21.68 14.43 2.27
CA SER A 373 -22.70 13.76 1.45
C SER A 373 -22.69 12.22 1.56
N LEU A 374 -21.69 11.65 2.23
CA LEU A 374 -21.55 10.21 2.47
C LEU A 374 -21.85 9.82 3.93
N LEU A 375 -22.10 10.80 4.79
CA LEU A 375 -22.45 10.57 6.18
C LEU A 375 -23.96 10.30 6.31
N GLY A 376 -24.33 9.40 7.23
CA GLY A 376 -25.73 9.08 7.52
C GLY A 376 -26.50 8.47 6.35
N GLN A 377 -25.79 7.80 5.43
CA GLN A 377 -26.40 7.11 4.29
C GLN A 377 -26.87 5.71 4.67
N GLU A 378 -27.82 5.17 3.90
CA GLU A 378 -28.44 3.86 4.12
C GLU A 378 -27.43 2.71 4.01
N TYR A 379 -26.55 2.73 3.00
CA TYR A 379 -25.65 1.61 2.70
C TYR A 379 -24.23 1.91 3.18
N ILE A 380 -23.85 1.35 4.31
CA ILE A 380 -22.55 1.59 4.95
C ILE A 380 -21.44 0.85 4.20
N LEU A 381 -20.43 1.60 3.76
CA LEU A 381 -19.18 1.05 3.21
C LEU A 381 -18.20 0.67 4.33
N GLY A 382 -18.16 1.46 5.40
CA GLY A 382 -17.23 1.29 6.52
C GLY A 382 -17.08 2.56 7.35
N GLU A 383 -15.96 2.71 8.05
CA GLU A 383 -15.62 3.86 8.87
C GLU A 383 -14.52 4.71 8.24
N ASN A 384 -14.67 6.02 8.28
CA ASN A 384 -13.58 6.96 8.03
C ASN A 384 -13.00 7.41 9.36
N ARG A 385 -11.71 7.14 9.57
CA ARG A 385 -10.93 7.64 10.70
C ARG A 385 -10.05 8.79 10.24
N HIS A 386 -10.34 9.99 10.74
CA HIS A 386 -9.55 11.18 10.40
C HIS A 386 -9.46 12.12 11.61
N GLN A 387 -8.24 12.51 11.96
CA GLN A 387 -7.97 13.45 13.07
C GLN A 387 -8.63 13.04 14.40
N GLY A 388 -8.58 11.74 14.73
CA GLY A 388 -9.20 11.18 15.94
C GLY A 388 -10.72 11.05 15.89
N GLN A 389 -11.39 11.53 14.83
CA GLN A 389 -12.82 11.32 14.62
C GLN A 389 -13.06 10.04 13.82
N VAL A 390 -14.07 9.28 14.24
CA VAL A 390 -14.55 8.07 13.57
C VAL A 390 -15.97 8.33 13.09
N GLN A 391 -16.21 8.20 11.78
CA GLN A 391 -17.51 8.42 11.19
C GLN A 391 -17.89 7.26 10.27
N ALA A 392 -19.11 6.75 10.40
CA ALA A 392 -19.64 5.77 9.46
C ALA A 392 -19.91 6.45 8.11
N VAL A 393 -19.40 5.84 7.04
CA VAL A 393 -19.51 6.34 5.67
C VAL A 393 -20.28 5.35 4.84
N GLY A 394 -21.25 5.85 4.08
CA GLY A 394 -22.08 5.03 3.21
C GLY A 394 -22.39 5.70 1.87
N LEU A 395 -23.16 4.99 1.06
CA LEU A 395 -23.67 5.44 -0.23
C LEU A 395 -25.19 5.48 -0.21
N SER A 396 -25.77 6.44 -0.92
CA SER A 396 -27.19 6.41 -1.26
C SER A 396 -27.47 5.47 -2.43
N THR A 397 -28.72 5.03 -2.57
CA THR A 397 -29.19 4.27 -3.74
C THR A 397 -28.85 4.99 -5.06
N GLU A 398 -28.97 6.33 -5.12
CA GLU A 398 -28.61 7.10 -6.33
C GLU A 398 -27.11 7.00 -6.66
N GLN A 399 -26.24 7.06 -5.64
CA GLN A 399 -24.80 6.92 -5.83
C GLN A 399 -24.44 5.51 -6.29
N ARG A 400 -25.08 4.48 -5.72
CA ARG A 400 -24.87 3.07 -6.11
C ARG A 400 -25.32 2.77 -7.53
N LEU A 401 -26.39 3.41 -8.02
CA LEU A 401 -26.84 3.31 -9.41
C LEU A 401 -25.86 3.94 -10.42
N ARG A 402 -24.82 4.66 -9.96
CA ARG A 402 -23.71 5.13 -10.80
C ARG A 402 -22.56 4.11 -10.84
N HIS A 403 -22.79 2.88 -10.41
CA HIS A 403 -21.82 1.79 -10.36
C HIS A 403 -20.71 2.00 -9.33
N VAL A 404 -20.22 0.88 -8.80
CA VAL A 404 -19.13 0.80 -7.84
C VAL A 404 -18.01 -0.05 -8.45
N HIS A 405 -16.81 0.50 -8.49
CA HIS A 405 -15.60 -0.17 -8.97
C HIS A 405 -14.69 -0.48 -7.78
N LEU A 406 -14.50 -1.77 -7.50
CA LEU A 406 -13.60 -2.27 -6.46
C LEU A 406 -12.31 -2.80 -7.10
N LEU A 407 -11.16 -2.37 -6.60
CA LEU A 407 -9.84 -2.80 -7.07
C LEU A 407 -8.93 -3.14 -5.89
N GLY A 408 -8.12 -4.19 -6.02
CA GLY A 408 -7.12 -4.55 -5.01
C GLY A 408 -6.55 -5.94 -5.17
N ALA A 409 -5.36 -6.18 -4.64
CA ALA A 409 -4.75 -7.51 -4.63
C ALA A 409 -5.61 -8.56 -3.87
N THR A 410 -5.30 -9.84 -4.04
CA THR A 410 -5.98 -10.92 -3.30
C THR A 410 -5.78 -10.77 -1.79
N GLY A 411 -6.84 -11.04 -1.01
CA GLY A 411 -6.79 -11.03 0.45
C GLY A 411 -6.76 -9.65 1.11
N THR A 412 -7.07 -8.57 0.38
CA THR A 412 -7.04 -7.20 0.92
C THR A 412 -8.35 -6.72 1.53
N GLY A 413 -9.47 -7.43 1.34
CA GLY A 413 -10.79 -7.07 1.90
C GLY A 413 -11.93 -6.89 0.88
N LYS A 414 -11.66 -7.04 -0.43
CA LYS A 414 -12.69 -6.90 -1.49
C LYS A 414 -13.94 -7.77 -1.26
N SER A 415 -13.75 -9.08 -1.08
CA SER A 415 -14.85 -10.03 -0.89
C SER A 415 -15.61 -9.79 0.41
N THR A 416 -14.93 -9.31 1.46
CA THR A 416 -15.55 -8.88 2.72
C THR A 416 -16.48 -7.69 2.52
N LEU A 417 -16.05 -6.68 1.75
CA LEU A 417 -16.89 -5.54 1.41
C LEU A 417 -18.07 -5.95 0.51
N LEU A 418 -17.84 -6.79 -0.51
CA LEU A 418 -18.92 -7.34 -1.35
C LEU A 418 -19.97 -8.07 -0.51
N HIS A 419 -19.53 -8.97 0.37
CA HIS A 419 -20.41 -9.70 1.29
C HIS A 419 -21.22 -8.72 2.15
N SER A 420 -20.57 -7.70 2.74
CA SER A 420 -21.26 -6.70 3.57
C SER A 420 -22.34 -5.94 2.81
N LEU A 421 -22.04 -5.46 1.60
CA LEU A 421 -23.00 -4.73 0.76
C LEU A 421 -24.17 -5.61 0.31
N ILE A 422 -23.89 -6.87 -0.06
CA ILE A 422 -24.91 -7.85 -0.44
C ILE A 422 -25.85 -8.12 0.74
N MET A 423 -25.30 -8.31 1.94
CA MET A 423 -26.13 -8.56 3.11
C MET A 423 -26.99 -7.36 3.46
N GLN A 424 -26.48 -6.13 3.34
CA GLN A 424 -27.29 -4.92 3.52
C GLN A 424 -28.46 -4.87 2.52
N ASP A 425 -28.24 -5.17 1.23
CA ASP A 425 -29.34 -5.24 0.25
C ASP A 425 -30.39 -6.30 0.59
N ILE A 426 -29.97 -7.46 1.10
CA ILE A 426 -30.88 -8.55 1.48
C ILE A 426 -31.75 -8.14 2.68
N HIS A 427 -31.19 -7.38 3.63
CA HIS A 427 -31.94 -6.89 4.80
C HIS A 427 -32.88 -5.73 4.45
N GLU A 428 -32.55 -4.92 3.44
CA GLU A 428 -33.39 -3.81 2.96
C GLU A 428 -34.40 -4.21 1.86
N ASP A 429 -34.69 -5.51 1.70
CA ASP A 429 -35.64 -6.04 0.72
C ASP A 429 -35.33 -5.68 -0.77
N ILE A 430 -34.06 -5.43 -1.06
CA ILE A 430 -33.60 -5.13 -2.42
C ILE A 430 -33.29 -6.42 -3.20
N GLY A 431 -33.61 -6.39 -4.50
CA GLY A 431 -33.25 -7.44 -5.45
C GLY A 431 -31.82 -7.33 -5.93
N LEU A 432 -31.12 -8.45 -6.03
CA LEU A 432 -29.73 -8.47 -6.48
C LEU A 432 -29.38 -9.74 -7.25
N MET A 433 -28.31 -9.66 -8.03
CA MET A 433 -27.63 -10.80 -8.62
C MET A 433 -26.17 -10.80 -8.14
N CYS A 434 -25.67 -11.94 -7.68
CA CYS A 434 -24.26 -12.12 -7.32
C CYS A 434 -23.65 -13.22 -8.19
N LEU A 435 -22.60 -12.87 -8.94
CA LEU A 435 -21.77 -13.82 -9.68
C LEU A 435 -20.47 -14.06 -8.93
N ASP A 436 -20.24 -15.33 -8.59
CA ASP A 436 -18.99 -15.77 -7.99
C ASP A 436 -18.39 -16.94 -8.79
N PRO A 437 -17.21 -16.74 -9.40
CA PRO A 437 -16.49 -17.78 -10.12
C PRO A 437 -16.09 -18.98 -9.24
N HIS A 438 -15.71 -18.72 -7.98
CA HIS A 438 -15.16 -19.72 -7.06
C HIS A 438 -16.25 -20.38 -6.23
N GLY A 439 -17.24 -19.58 -5.82
CA GLY A 439 -18.44 -19.99 -5.12
C GLY A 439 -18.38 -19.78 -3.60
N ASP A 440 -17.24 -19.40 -3.04
CA ASP A 440 -17.05 -19.18 -1.61
C ASP A 440 -17.92 -18.02 -1.10
N LEU A 441 -17.98 -16.89 -1.82
CA LEU A 441 -18.82 -15.74 -1.47
C LEU A 441 -20.30 -16.13 -1.42
N ILE A 442 -20.75 -16.97 -2.35
CA ILE A 442 -22.15 -17.45 -2.37
C ILE A 442 -22.43 -18.38 -1.20
N GLU A 443 -21.48 -19.26 -0.83
CA GLU A 443 -21.66 -20.13 0.32
C GLU A 443 -21.76 -19.34 1.63
N ASP A 444 -21.02 -18.23 1.75
CA ASP A 444 -21.08 -17.30 2.87
C ASP A 444 -22.43 -16.55 2.91
N ILE A 445 -22.87 -16.00 1.77
CA ILE A 445 -24.17 -15.33 1.65
C ILE A 445 -25.30 -16.27 2.07
N LEU A 446 -25.32 -17.51 1.56
CA LEU A 446 -26.35 -18.51 1.89
C LEU A 446 -26.46 -18.83 3.38
N ASN A 447 -25.38 -18.65 4.16
CA ASN A 447 -25.40 -18.86 5.60
C ASN A 447 -26.09 -17.71 6.35
N CYS A 448 -26.14 -16.52 5.76
CA CYS A 448 -26.57 -15.28 6.40
C CYS A 448 -27.96 -14.79 5.93
N ILE A 449 -28.60 -15.43 4.94
CA ILE A 449 -29.92 -15.03 4.44
C ILE A 449 -30.99 -15.23 5.54
N PRO A 450 -31.78 -14.18 5.86
CA PRO A 450 -32.83 -14.27 6.88
C PRO A 450 -34.01 -15.14 6.41
N GLU A 451 -34.76 -15.68 7.37
CA GLU A 451 -35.89 -16.59 7.10
C GLU A 451 -36.94 -15.98 6.15
N SER A 452 -37.20 -14.67 6.29
CA SER A 452 -38.17 -13.92 5.48
C SER A 452 -37.86 -13.96 3.98
N ARG A 453 -36.58 -14.07 3.59
CA ARG A 453 -36.11 -14.00 2.19
C ARG A 453 -35.80 -15.36 1.58
N ILE A 454 -35.99 -16.48 2.29
CA ILE A 454 -35.72 -17.84 1.76
C ILE A 454 -36.40 -18.09 0.41
N LYS A 455 -37.65 -17.60 0.26
CA LYS A 455 -38.47 -17.80 -0.96
C LYS A 455 -38.09 -16.88 -2.12
N ASP A 456 -37.18 -15.94 -1.89
CA ASP A 456 -36.71 -15.00 -2.89
C ASP A 456 -35.41 -15.42 -3.56
N VAL A 457 -34.77 -16.49 -3.06
CA VAL A 457 -33.48 -16.95 -3.56
C VAL A 457 -33.64 -17.86 -4.78
N VAL A 458 -32.89 -17.55 -5.83
CA VAL A 458 -32.66 -18.40 -6.99
C VAL A 458 -31.18 -18.76 -7.03
N LEU A 459 -30.86 -20.03 -6.74
CA LEU A 459 -29.49 -20.53 -6.75
C LEU A 459 -29.19 -21.24 -8.08
N ILE A 460 -28.42 -20.58 -8.94
CA ILE A 460 -27.88 -21.15 -10.18
C ILE A 460 -26.53 -21.81 -9.85
N ASP A 461 -26.58 -23.12 -9.62
CA ASP A 461 -25.39 -23.94 -9.37
C ASP A 461 -25.32 -25.10 -10.37
N PRO A 462 -24.49 -25.00 -11.43
CA PRO A 462 -24.36 -26.06 -12.41
C PRO A 462 -23.78 -27.36 -11.83
N SER A 463 -23.16 -27.34 -10.64
CA SER A 463 -22.67 -28.55 -9.99
C SER A 463 -23.81 -29.46 -9.51
N ASP A 464 -25.02 -28.94 -9.38
CA ASP A 464 -26.22 -29.73 -9.10
C ASP A 464 -26.73 -30.44 -10.37
N ALA A 465 -26.10 -31.57 -10.69
CA ALA A 465 -26.42 -32.36 -11.87
C ALA A 465 -27.86 -32.92 -11.88
N LYS A 466 -28.51 -33.02 -10.72
CA LYS A 466 -29.86 -33.60 -10.58
C LYS A 466 -30.94 -32.55 -10.81
N PHE A 467 -30.67 -31.32 -10.41
CA PHE A 467 -31.61 -30.20 -10.44
C PHE A 467 -31.03 -28.99 -11.22
N PRO A 468 -30.70 -29.14 -12.51
CA PRO A 468 -30.22 -28.01 -13.29
C PRO A 468 -31.33 -26.98 -13.53
N ILE A 469 -30.97 -25.71 -13.38
CA ILE A 469 -31.82 -24.59 -13.80
C ILE A 469 -31.74 -24.42 -15.32
N ALA A 470 -32.91 -24.31 -15.95
CA ALA A 470 -33.03 -24.11 -17.38
C ALA A 470 -32.61 -22.68 -17.78
N LEU A 471 -31.61 -22.57 -18.66
CA LEU A 471 -31.10 -21.29 -19.15
C LEU A 471 -31.02 -21.33 -20.68
N ASN A 472 -32.14 -21.10 -21.35
CA ASN A 472 -32.12 -20.98 -22.80
C ASN A 472 -31.58 -19.61 -23.22
N ILE A 473 -30.29 -19.60 -23.55
CA ILE A 473 -29.56 -18.38 -23.95
C ILE A 473 -30.16 -17.77 -25.22
N LEU A 474 -30.78 -18.55 -26.12
CA LEU A 474 -31.33 -18.06 -27.39
C LEU A 474 -32.73 -17.43 -27.26
N SER A 475 -33.27 -17.31 -26.05
CA SER A 475 -34.54 -16.61 -25.83
C SER A 475 -34.36 -15.10 -26.00
N ALA A 476 -35.27 -14.43 -26.70
CA ALA A 476 -35.31 -12.97 -26.82
C ALA A 476 -36.73 -12.49 -27.19
N HIS A 477 -37.12 -11.30 -26.74
CA HIS A 477 -38.50 -10.81 -26.80
C HIS A 477 -38.69 -9.54 -27.64
N SER A 478 -37.61 -8.84 -27.99
CA SER A 478 -37.62 -7.62 -28.83
C SER A 478 -36.53 -7.67 -29.90
N ASP A 479 -36.73 -7.03 -31.06
CA ASP A 479 -35.74 -7.08 -32.16
C ASP A 479 -34.36 -6.54 -31.76
N LEU A 480 -34.31 -5.49 -30.94
CA LEU A 480 -33.07 -4.99 -30.35
C LEU A 480 -32.36 -6.05 -29.49
N GLU A 481 -33.11 -6.79 -28.66
CA GLU A 481 -32.55 -7.88 -27.86
C GLU A 481 -31.99 -8.99 -28.76
N LYS A 482 -32.62 -9.28 -29.90
CA LYS A 482 -32.13 -10.32 -30.84
C LYS A 482 -30.77 -9.95 -31.43
N GLU A 483 -30.61 -8.70 -31.85
CA GLU A 483 -29.35 -8.20 -32.42
C GLU A 483 -28.23 -8.16 -31.38
N LEU A 484 -28.50 -7.62 -30.19
CA LEU A 484 -27.55 -7.59 -29.08
C LEU A 484 -27.12 -8.99 -28.66
N LEU A 485 -28.08 -9.92 -28.56
CA LEU A 485 -27.80 -11.33 -28.25
C LEU A 485 -26.86 -11.96 -29.28
N ALA A 486 -27.13 -11.78 -30.57
CA ALA A 486 -26.27 -12.33 -31.62
C ALA A 486 -24.85 -11.76 -31.54
N SER A 487 -24.71 -10.45 -31.32
CA SER A 487 -23.43 -9.77 -31.15
C SER A 487 -22.65 -10.28 -29.93
N ASP A 488 -23.29 -10.31 -28.76
CA ASP A 488 -22.69 -10.76 -27.50
C ASP A 488 -22.25 -12.23 -27.59
N LEU A 489 -23.10 -13.11 -28.12
CA LEU A 489 -22.77 -14.52 -28.30
C LEU A 489 -21.54 -14.68 -29.22
N VAL A 490 -21.50 -13.98 -30.35
CA VAL A 490 -20.35 -14.05 -31.26
C VAL A 490 -19.07 -13.58 -30.57
N ALA A 491 -19.13 -12.45 -29.85
CA ALA A 491 -17.98 -11.91 -29.14
C ALA A 491 -17.47 -12.86 -28.05
N LEU A 492 -18.39 -13.47 -27.30
CA LEU A 492 -18.06 -14.44 -26.25
C LEU A 492 -17.46 -15.73 -26.85
N PHE A 493 -18.05 -16.30 -27.89
CA PHE A 493 -17.50 -17.48 -28.55
C PHE A 493 -16.12 -17.21 -29.18
N ARG A 494 -15.93 -16.02 -29.76
CA ARG A 494 -14.64 -15.55 -30.30
C ARG A 494 -13.59 -15.44 -29.20
N ARG A 495 -13.91 -14.80 -28.07
CA ARG A 495 -12.98 -14.56 -26.96
C ARG A 495 -12.38 -15.84 -26.39
N PHE A 496 -13.18 -16.90 -26.32
CA PHE A 496 -12.75 -18.18 -25.78
C PHE A 496 -12.36 -19.21 -26.86
N SER A 497 -12.10 -18.76 -28.10
CA SER A 497 -11.61 -19.61 -29.18
C SER A 497 -10.13 -19.38 -29.46
N THR A 498 -9.36 -20.46 -29.64
CA THR A 498 -7.93 -20.41 -30.01
C THR A 498 -7.72 -20.06 -31.49
N SER A 499 -8.74 -20.22 -32.32
CA SER A 499 -8.74 -19.85 -33.74
C SER A 499 -10.07 -19.21 -34.11
N TRP A 500 -10.02 -18.02 -34.72
CA TRP A 500 -11.21 -17.31 -35.17
C TRP A 500 -10.91 -16.52 -36.44
N GLY A 501 -11.63 -16.80 -37.52
CA GLY A 501 -11.47 -16.12 -38.81
C GLY A 501 -12.61 -15.13 -39.07
N ASP A 502 -12.38 -14.16 -39.96
CA ASP A 502 -13.33 -13.08 -40.24
C ASP A 502 -14.71 -13.59 -40.69
N GLN A 503 -14.73 -14.67 -41.48
CA GLN A 503 -15.97 -15.29 -41.96
C GLN A 503 -16.79 -15.95 -40.85
N MET A 504 -16.16 -16.35 -39.73
CA MET A 504 -16.84 -17.04 -38.63
C MET A 504 -17.80 -16.13 -37.88
N ASN A 505 -17.49 -14.82 -37.80
CA ASN A 505 -18.39 -13.83 -37.21
C ASN A 505 -19.74 -13.83 -37.94
N SER A 506 -19.71 -13.71 -39.27
CA SER A 506 -20.90 -13.68 -40.11
C SER A 506 -21.68 -15.00 -40.02
N VAL A 507 -20.99 -16.15 -40.10
CA VAL A 507 -21.65 -17.47 -40.04
C VAL A 507 -22.35 -17.69 -38.70
N LEU A 508 -21.67 -17.42 -37.58
CA LEU A 508 -22.25 -17.62 -36.25
C LEU A 508 -23.38 -16.61 -35.98
N ALA A 509 -23.20 -15.34 -36.33
CA ALA A 509 -24.23 -14.32 -36.17
C ALA A 509 -25.51 -14.71 -36.93
N ASN A 510 -25.41 -15.02 -38.22
CA ASN A 510 -26.56 -15.42 -39.04
C ASN A 510 -27.19 -16.75 -38.59
N ALA A 511 -26.42 -17.65 -37.98
CA ALA A 511 -26.95 -18.89 -37.43
C ALA A 511 -27.77 -18.64 -36.16
N ILE A 512 -27.28 -17.76 -35.27
CA ILE A 512 -28.01 -17.33 -34.08
C ILE A 512 -29.28 -16.58 -34.48
N LEU A 513 -29.17 -15.59 -35.38
CA LEU A 513 -30.30 -14.81 -35.84
C LEU A 513 -31.37 -15.69 -36.50
N ALA A 514 -31.00 -16.72 -37.26
CA ALA A 514 -31.95 -17.69 -37.82
C ALA A 514 -32.78 -18.43 -36.76
N PHE A 515 -32.25 -18.62 -35.55
CA PHE A 515 -33.02 -19.19 -34.45
C PHE A 515 -33.86 -18.15 -33.71
N VAL A 516 -33.31 -16.97 -33.47
CA VAL A 516 -34.00 -15.93 -32.69
C VAL A 516 -35.14 -15.27 -33.49
N TYR A 517 -35.05 -15.21 -34.82
CA TYR A 517 -36.13 -14.77 -35.72
C TYR A 517 -37.04 -15.92 -36.18
N ASN A 518 -37.00 -17.05 -35.49
CA ASN A 518 -37.93 -18.15 -35.75
C ASN A 518 -39.16 -18.06 -34.84
N ALA A 519 -40.33 -18.47 -35.37
CA ALA A 519 -41.54 -18.58 -34.56
C ALA A 519 -41.46 -19.70 -33.50
N LYS A 520 -40.57 -20.68 -33.68
CA LYS A 520 -40.29 -21.73 -32.71
C LYS A 520 -39.08 -21.39 -31.86
N GLN A 521 -39.12 -21.79 -30.58
CA GLN A 521 -37.95 -21.71 -29.70
C GLN A 521 -36.95 -22.81 -30.04
N PHE A 522 -35.67 -22.44 -30.04
CA PHE A 522 -34.52 -23.32 -30.21
C PHE A 522 -33.55 -23.09 -29.05
N HIS A 523 -32.60 -24.01 -28.88
CA HIS A 523 -31.56 -23.91 -27.88
C HIS A 523 -30.17 -24.08 -28.48
N LEU A 524 -29.12 -23.78 -27.72
CA LEU A 524 -27.74 -23.78 -28.23
C LEU A 524 -27.30 -25.13 -28.84
N GLY A 525 -27.86 -26.24 -28.37
CA GLY A 525 -27.61 -27.58 -28.94
C GLY A 525 -28.06 -27.77 -30.39
N ASP A 526 -29.01 -26.96 -30.88
CA ASP A 526 -29.52 -27.05 -32.25
C ASP A 526 -28.55 -26.46 -33.27
N LEU A 527 -27.70 -25.54 -32.82
CA LEU A 527 -26.73 -24.81 -33.64
C LEU A 527 -25.77 -25.76 -34.36
N ARG A 528 -25.33 -26.82 -33.66
CA ARG A 528 -24.46 -27.85 -34.23
C ARG A 528 -25.11 -28.54 -35.43
N ARG A 529 -26.37 -28.95 -35.30
CA ARG A 529 -27.12 -29.61 -36.38
C ARG A 529 -27.39 -28.66 -37.53
N PHE A 530 -27.72 -27.41 -37.24
CA PHE A 530 -27.95 -26.39 -38.26
C PHE A 530 -26.72 -26.08 -39.11
N LEU A 531 -25.53 -26.07 -38.48
CA LEU A 531 -24.28 -25.84 -39.19
C LEU A 531 -23.83 -27.05 -40.04
N ILE A 532 -24.12 -28.28 -39.61
CA ILE A 532 -23.65 -29.52 -40.27
C ILE A 532 -24.68 -30.09 -41.26
N GLU A 533 -25.95 -30.19 -40.86
CA GLU A 533 -27.01 -30.89 -41.60
C GLU A 533 -27.78 -29.94 -42.52
N THR A 534 -27.48 -29.95 -43.83
CA THR A 534 -28.18 -29.11 -44.82
C THR A 534 -29.70 -29.30 -44.81
N ALA A 535 -30.20 -30.52 -44.68
CA ALA A 535 -31.65 -30.79 -44.63
C ALA A 535 -32.31 -30.18 -43.39
N TYR A 536 -31.65 -30.23 -42.24
CA TYR A 536 -32.13 -29.60 -41.00
C TYR A 536 -32.15 -28.07 -41.13
N ARG A 537 -31.08 -27.50 -41.69
CA ARG A 537 -31.00 -26.06 -41.99
C ARG A 537 -32.14 -25.59 -42.89
N THR A 538 -32.38 -26.26 -44.01
CA THR A 538 -33.48 -25.89 -44.94
C THR A 538 -34.84 -25.90 -44.25
N ARG A 539 -35.08 -26.89 -43.38
CA ARG A 539 -36.33 -26.97 -42.60
C ARG A 539 -36.50 -25.85 -41.59
N ILE A 540 -35.42 -25.35 -40.98
CA ILE A 540 -35.50 -24.22 -40.06
C ILE A 540 -35.71 -22.92 -40.84
N LEU A 541 -34.96 -22.72 -41.92
CA LEU A 541 -35.06 -21.53 -42.77
C LEU A 541 -36.45 -21.34 -43.38
N SER A 542 -37.23 -22.40 -43.62
CA SER A 542 -38.61 -22.26 -44.12
C SER A 542 -39.58 -21.60 -43.13
N THR A 543 -39.14 -21.36 -41.89
CA THR A 543 -39.96 -20.77 -40.80
C THR A 543 -39.35 -19.49 -40.23
N VAL A 544 -38.22 -19.03 -40.78
CA VAL A 544 -37.58 -17.76 -40.39
C VAL A 544 -38.35 -16.61 -41.03
N THR A 545 -38.62 -15.55 -40.25
CA THR A 545 -39.42 -14.41 -40.74
C THR A 545 -38.62 -13.40 -41.55
N ASP A 546 -37.32 -13.32 -41.33
CA ASP A 546 -36.43 -12.36 -41.96
C ASP A 546 -35.89 -12.89 -43.30
N ALA A 547 -36.13 -12.13 -44.38
CA ALA A 547 -35.74 -12.51 -45.73
C ALA A 547 -34.23 -12.41 -45.99
N ASP A 548 -33.52 -11.49 -45.32
CA ASP A 548 -32.08 -11.28 -45.51
C ASP A 548 -31.28 -12.44 -44.91
N ILE A 549 -31.72 -12.95 -43.75
CA ILE A 549 -31.14 -14.16 -43.14
C ILE A 549 -31.31 -15.36 -44.09
N VAL A 550 -32.51 -15.52 -44.67
CA VAL A 550 -32.77 -16.61 -45.62
C VAL A 550 -31.91 -16.46 -46.87
N TYR A 551 -31.78 -15.25 -47.41
CA TYR A 551 -30.94 -14.95 -48.56
C TYR A 551 -29.47 -15.29 -48.30
N TYR A 552 -28.93 -14.87 -47.15
CA TYR A 552 -27.57 -15.20 -46.73
C TYR A 552 -27.31 -16.71 -46.78
N TRP A 553 -28.18 -17.51 -46.16
CA TRP A 553 -27.98 -18.96 -46.09
C TRP A 553 -28.18 -19.69 -47.42
N GLN A 554 -28.99 -19.14 -48.33
CA GLN A 554 -29.25 -19.73 -49.65
C GLN A 554 -28.21 -19.33 -50.71
N HIS A 555 -27.67 -18.11 -50.62
CA HIS A 555 -26.87 -17.53 -51.70
C HIS A 555 -25.44 -17.16 -51.28
N GLU A 556 -25.22 -16.65 -50.07
CA GLU A 556 -23.89 -16.20 -49.63
C GLU A 556 -23.10 -17.31 -48.94
N PHE A 557 -23.71 -18.01 -47.98
CA PHE A 557 -23.06 -19.08 -47.23
C PHE A 557 -22.46 -20.18 -48.14
N PRO A 558 -23.11 -20.63 -49.22
CA PRO A 558 -22.52 -21.62 -50.14
C PRO A 558 -21.24 -21.15 -50.85
N LEU A 559 -20.99 -19.83 -50.92
CA LEU A 559 -19.76 -19.27 -51.50
C LEU A 559 -18.59 -19.32 -50.52
N LEU A 560 -18.85 -19.55 -49.23
CA LEU A 560 -17.82 -19.68 -48.20
C LEU A 560 -17.12 -21.04 -48.32
N LYS A 561 -15.79 -21.05 -48.20
CA LYS A 561 -14.98 -22.29 -48.25
C LYS A 561 -15.21 -23.10 -46.96
N GLY A 562 -15.24 -24.44 -47.07
CA GLY A 562 -15.64 -25.36 -45.98
C GLY A 562 -14.84 -25.33 -44.66
N THR A 563 -13.79 -24.51 -44.54
CA THR A 563 -13.04 -24.27 -43.30
C THR A 563 -13.69 -23.26 -42.36
N SER A 564 -14.72 -22.51 -42.80
CA SER A 564 -15.34 -21.42 -42.02
C SER A 564 -16.19 -21.85 -40.81
N ILE A 565 -16.44 -23.14 -40.62
CA ILE A 565 -17.37 -23.66 -39.59
C ILE A 565 -16.62 -24.44 -38.50
N GLY A 566 -15.41 -24.94 -38.79
CA GLY A 566 -14.69 -25.88 -37.91
C GLY A 566 -14.41 -25.34 -36.51
N SER A 567 -13.93 -24.08 -36.39
CA SER A 567 -13.64 -23.49 -35.07
C SER A 567 -14.91 -23.19 -34.27
N ILE A 568 -16.00 -22.79 -34.94
CA ILE A 568 -17.31 -22.60 -34.28
C ILE A 568 -17.80 -23.92 -33.68
N LEU A 569 -17.76 -25.01 -34.47
CA LEU A 569 -18.15 -26.35 -34.01
C LEU A 569 -17.25 -26.84 -32.88
N THR A 570 -15.93 -26.63 -32.99
CA THR A 570 -14.98 -27.01 -31.94
C THR A 570 -15.31 -26.31 -30.62
N ARG A 571 -15.63 -25.00 -30.67
CA ARG A 571 -15.98 -24.25 -29.47
C ARG A 571 -17.35 -24.67 -28.91
N LEU A 572 -18.35 -24.87 -29.76
CA LEU A 572 -19.66 -25.38 -29.34
C LEU A 572 -19.55 -26.75 -28.69
N ASP A 573 -18.79 -27.66 -29.29
CA ASP A 573 -18.56 -28.99 -28.73
C ASP A 573 -17.79 -28.91 -27.40
N SER A 574 -16.81 -28.01 -27.26
CA SER A 574 -16.11 -27.80 -25.99
C SER A 574 -17.05 -27.31 -24.88
N PHE A 575 -17.95 -26.38 -25.19
CA PHE A 575 -18.90 -25.81 -24.23
C PHE A 575 -20.03 -26.77 -23.87
N LEU A 576 -20.57 -27.52 -24.84
CA LEU A 576 -21.69 -28.45 -24.65
C LEU A 576 -21.27 -29.88 -24.26
N ARG A 577 -19.97 -30.18 -24.25
CA ARG A 577 -19.44 -31.49 -23.84
C ARG A 577 -19.75 -31.81 -22.37
N PRO A 578 -19.50 -30.92 -21.39
CA PRO A 578 -19.89 -31.15 -20.01
C PRO A 578 -21.41 -31.33 -19.89
N LYS A 579 -21.84 -32.45 -19.27
CA LYS A 579 -23.27 -32.73 -19.04
C LYS A 579 -23.93 -31.62 -18.22
N LEU A 580 -23.21 -31.09 -17.23
CA LEU A 580 -23.67 -30.02 -16.34
C LEU A 580 -24.15 -28.79 -17.12
N ILE A 581 -23.28 -28.25 -17.99
CA ILE A 581 -23.64 -27.13 -18.88
C ILE A 581 -24.77 -27.52 -19.83
N ARG A 582 -24.60 -28.65 -20.54
CA ARG A 582 -25.56 -29.06 -21.58
C ARG A 582 -26.97 -29.21 -21.04
N ASN A 583 -27.10 -29.76 -19.84
CA ASN A 583 -28.38 -29.95 -19.19
C ASN A 583 -29.05 -28.63 -18.80
N MET A 584 -28.32 -27.52 -18.68
CA MET A 584 -28.89 -26.20 -18.41
C MET A 584 -29.25 -25.46 -19.70
N VAL A 585 -28.32 -25.42 -20.67
CA VAL A 585 -28.43 -24.54 -21.86
C VAL A 585 -29.13 -25.16 -23.06
N CYS A 586 -29.33 -26.49 -23.06
CA CYS A 586 -30.09 -27.20 -24.10
C CYS A 586 -31.52 -27.52 -23.64
N GLN A 587 -32.10 -26.70 -22.77
CA GLN A 587 -33.52 -26.75 -22.42
C GLN A 587 -34.29 -25.74 -23.27
N GLN A 588 -35.57 -26.02 -23.54
CA GLN A 588 -36.44 -25.10 -24.28
C GLN A 588 -36.89 -23.92 -23.43
N HIS A 589 -37.17 -24.17 -22.15
CA HIS A 589 -37.53 -23.15 -21.17
C HIS A 589 -36.30 -22.39 -20.66
N SER A 590 -36.52 -21.16 -20.20
CA SER A 590 -35.48 -20.32 -19.59
C SER A 590 -36.02 -19.66 -18.32
N LEU A 591 -35.11 -19.34 -17.41
CA LEU A 591 -35.37 -18.44 -16.29
C LEU A 591 -35.79 -17.05 -16.80
N ASP A 592 -36.85 -16.49 -16.22
CA ASP A 592 -37.36 -15.16 -16.57
C ASP A 592 -36.67 -14.08 -15.74
N PHE A 593 -35.59 -13.50 -16.28
CA PHE A 593 -34.84 -12.44 -15.61
C PHE A 593 -35.67 -11.17 -15.39
N ALA A 594 -36.68 -10.89 -16.22
CA ALA A 594 -37.52 -9.70 -16.07
C ALA A 594 -38.36 -9.83 -14.79
N GLN A 595 -38.98 -10.99 -14.61
CA GLN A 595 -39.72 -11.30 -13.40
C GLN A 595 -38.82 -11.24 -12.16
N LEU A 596 -37.60 -11.78 -12.21
CA LEU A 596 -36.68 -11.79 -11.07
C LEU A 596 -36.28 -10.37 -10.65
N MET A 597 -36.04 -9.47 -11.61
CA MET A 597 -35.73 -8.07 -11.34
C MET A 597 -36.94 -7.31 -10.78
N ASP A 598 -38.11 -7.46 -11.38
CA ASP A 598 -39.31 -6.71 -11.01
C ASP A 598 -39.94 -7.20 -9.69
N THR A 599 -39.57 -8.40 -9.21
CA THR A 599 -40.03 -8.98 -7.94
C THR A 599 -38.94 -9.04 -6.86
N ASN A 600 -37.85 -8.27 -7.01
CA ASN A 600 -36.75 -8.13 -6.04
C ASN A 600 -36.16 -9.48 -5.56
N LYS A 601 -35.94 -10.42 -6.48
CA LYS A 601 -35.35 -11.73 -6.18
C LYS A 601 -33.84 -11.64 -5.93
N ILE A 602 -33.32 -12.63 -5.22
CA ILE A 602 -31.90 -12.79 -4.91
C ILE A 602 -31.34 -13.89 -5.82
N VAL A 603 -30.60 -13.52 -6.86
CA VAL A 603 -30.06 -14.45 -7.84
C VAL A 603 -28.60 -14.74 -7.52
N LEU A 604 -28.30 -15.94 -7.04
CA LEU A 604 -26.94 -16.37 -6.69
C LEU A 604 -26.40 -17.31 -7.76
N VAL A 605 -25.33 -16.91 -8.43
CA VAL A 605 -24.75 -17.62 -9.58
C VAL A 605 -23.38 -18.19 -9.20
N LYS A 606 -23.38 -19.46 -8.81
CA LYS A 606 -22.20 -20.18 -8.31
C LYS A 606 -21.55 -20.97 -9.45
N LEU A 607 -20.46 -20.45 -10.00
CA LEU A 607 -19.89 -20.99 -11.25
C LEU A 607 -18.88 -22.14 -11.08
N SER A 608 -18.59 -22.58 -9.84
CA SER A 608 -17.90 -23.83 -9.48
C SER A 608 -16.80 -24.28 -10.47
N GLN A 609 -15.87 -23.39 -10.81
CA GLN A 609 -14.92 -23.55 -11.94
C GLN A 609 -14.18 -24.89 -11.99
N GLY A 610 -13.80 -25.42 -10.82
CA GLY A 610 -13.04 -26.67 -10.72
C GLY A 610 -13.75 -27.88 -11.32
N LEU A 611 -15.09 -27.86 -11.42
CA LEU A 611 -15.89 -29.00 -11.89
C LEU A 611 -16.20 -28.92 -13.40
N MET A 612 -16.21 -27.74 -13.99
CA MET A 612 -16.71 -27.49 -15.35
C MET A 612 -15.64 -27.00 -16.32
N GLY A 613 -14.48 -26.64 -15.80
CA GLY A 613 -13.41 -25.95 -16.52
C GLY A 613 -13.63 -24.44 -16.47
N ALA A 614 -12.54 -23.70 -16.23
CA ALA A 614 -12.58 -22.26 -16.04
C ALA A 614 -13.23 -21.53 -17.23
N GLU A 615 -12.81 -21.82 -18.47
CA GLU A 615 -13.35 -21.16 -19.67
C GLU A 615 -14.86 -21.36 -19.85
N ASN A 616 -15.38 -22.56 -19.59
CA ASN A 616 -16.82 -22.83 -19.75
C ASN A 616 -17.64 -22.16 -18.65
N SER A 617 -17.07 -22.05 -17.45
CA SER A 617 -17.70 -21.36 -16.32
C SER A 617 -17.79 -19.86 -16.57
N TYR A 618 -16.70 -19.26 -17.06
CA TYR A 618 -16.68 -17.85 -17.48
C TYR A 618 -17.64 -17.56 -18.62
N LEU A 619 -17.69 -18.43 -19.63
CA LEU A 619 -18.59 -18.30 -20.75
C LEU A 619 -20.06 -18.35 -20.29
N LEU A 620 -20.42 -19.28 -19.40
CA LEU A 620 -21.76 -19.34 -18.81
C LEU A 620 -22.10 -18.07 -18.02
N GLY A 621 -21.20 -17.62 -17.15
CA GLY A 621 -21.40 -16.40 -16.36
C GLY A 621 -21.59 -15.17 -17.25
N ALA A 622 -20.78 -15.04 -18.30
CA ALA A 622 -20.90 -13.94 -19.24
C ALA A 622 -22.23 -13.94 -20.01
N PHE A 623 -22.79 -15.12 -20.33
CA PHE A 623 -24.15 -15.20 -20.89
C PHE A 623 -25.22 -14.74 -19.91
N ILE A 624 -25.10 -15.10 -18.63
CA ILE A 624 -26.04 -14.67 -17.59
C ILE A 624 -25.98 -13.15 -17.43
N VAL A 625 -24.79 -12.55 -17.40
CA VAL A 625 -24.61 -11.09 -17.36
C VAL A 625 -25.21 -10.41 -18.59
N SER A 626 -24.96 -10.95 -19.79
CA SER A 626 -25.54 -10.43 -21.03
C SER A 626 -27.08 -10.49 -21.01
N LYS A 627 -27.65 -11.57 -20.45
CA LYS A 627 -29.10 -11.71 -20.30
C LYS A 627 -29.70 -10.74 -19.29
N LEU A 628 -29.05 -10.55 -18.15
CA LEU A 628 -29.47 -9.53 -17.18
C LEU A 628 -29.46 -8.14 -17.81
N GLN A 629 -28.39 -7.82 -18.56
CA GLN A 629 -28.29 -6.55 -19.28
C GLN A 629 -29.47 -6.33 -20.23
N GLN A 630 -29.69 -7.28 -21.14
CA GLN A 630 -30.72 -7.17 -22.18
C GLN A 630 -32.10 -6.96 -21.54
N THR A 631 -32.36 -7.69 -20.45
CA THR A 631 -33.56 -7.55 -19.64
C THR A 631 -33.68 -6.15 -19.02
N ALA A 632 -32.59 -5.64 -18.43
CA ALA A 632 -32.56 -4.31 -17.84
C ALA A 632 -32.83 -3.22 -18.90
N MET A 633 -32.26 -3.34 -20.11
CA MET A 633 -32.51 -2.40 -21.21
C MET A 633 -33.97 -2.42 -21.67
N ALA A 634 -34.62 -3.59 -21.67
CA ALA A 634 -36.05 -3.70 -21.99
C ALA A 634 -36.94 -2.92 -20.99
N ARG A 635 -36.49 -2.69 -19.74
CA ARG A 635 -37.19 -1.85 -18.75
C ARG A 635 -37.27 -0.37 -19.17
N GLN A 636 -36.59 0.05 -20.25
CA GLN A 636 -36.77 1.37 -20.85
C GLN A 636 -38.23 1.67 -21.21
N ALA A 637 -39.02 0.64 -21.55
CA ALA A 637 -40.44 0.78 -21.86
C ALA A 637 -41.33 1.02 -20.63
N GLN A 638 -40.83 0.76 -19.41
CA GLN A 638 -41.55 1.00 -18.16
C GLN A 638 -41.41 2.47 -17.71
N ASP A 639 -42.30 2.99 -16.86
CA ASP A 639 -42.14 4.32 -16.28
C ASP A 639 -40.95 4.40 -15.31
N ARG A 640 -40.26 5.55 -15.26
CA ARG A 640 -39.05 5.70 -14.45
C ARG A 640 -39.29 5.46 -12.94
N THR A 641 -40.50 5.77 -12.46
CA THR A 641 -40.89 5.63 -11.05
C THR A 641 -41.31 4.22 -10.67
N SER A 642 -41.64 3.35 -11.63
CA SER A 642 -42.01 1.95 -11.37
C SER A 642 -40.80 1.00 -11.41
N ARG A 643 -39.62 1.50 -11.80
CA ARG A 643 -38.39 0.70 -11.88
C ARG A 643 -37.79 0.54 -10.49
N THR A 644 -37.89 -0.66 -9.93
CA THR A 644 -37.18 -1.02 -8.70
C THR A 644 -35.67 -1.07 -8.96
N PRO A 645 -34.84 -0.54 -8.03
CA PRO A 645 -33.39 -0.73 -8.07
C PRO A 645 -33.03 -2.20 -8.00
N PHE A 646 -32.10 -2.63 -8.87
CA PHE A 646 -31.54 -3.98 -8.88
C PHE A 646 -30.03 -3.89 -8.99
N PHE A 647 -29.29 -4.62 -8.14
CA PHE A 647 -27.83 -4.55 -8.11
C PHE A 647 -27.19 -5.85 -8.59
N CYS A 648 -26.21 -5.73 -9.48
CA CYS A 648 -25.43 -6.85 -9.98
C CYS A 648 -24.00 -6.77 -9.41
N TYR A 649 -23.70 -7.70 -8.51
CA TYR A 649 -22.38 -7.92 -7.93
C TYR A 649 -21.64 -8.94 -8.77
N VAL A 650 -20.47 -8.56 -9.28
CA VAL A 650 -19.64 -9.43 -10.09
C VAL A 650 -18.25 -9.48 -9.48
N ASP A 651 -17.94 -10.60 -8.81
CA ASP A 651 -16.57 -10.85 -8.37
C ASP A 651 -15.71 -11.34 -9.54
N GLU A 652 -14.45 -10.95 -9.54
CA GLU A 652 -13.51 -11.14 -10.67
C GLU A 652 -14.12 -10.78 -12.04
N PHE A 653 -14.68 -9.57 -12.14
CA PHE A 653 -15.50 -9.12 -13.26
C PHE A 653 -14.81 -9.21 -14.64
N HIS A 654 -13.47 -9.16 -14.65
CA HIS A 654 -12.66 -9.25 -15.87
C HIS A 654 -12.91 -10.55 -16.65
N HIS A 655 -13.36 -11.62 -15.98
CA HIS A 655 -13.76 -12.86 -16.63
C HIS A 655 -15.07 -12.75 -17.43
N PHE A 656 -15.96 -11.84 -17.04
CA PHE A 656 -17.34 -11.74 -17.56
C PHE A 656 -17.55 -10.54 -18.49
N ILE A 657 -16.46 -9.91 -18.94
CA ILE A 657 -16.50 -8.80 -19.90
C ILE A 657 -17.23 -9.20 -21.20
N THR A 658 -18.22 -8.39 -21.59
CA THR A 658 -19.02 -8.47 -22.83
C THR A 658 -19.00 -7.11 -23.53
N PRO A 659 -19.08 -7.04 -24.88
CA PRO A 659 -19.07 -5.76 -25.60
C PRO A 659 -20.17 -4.80 -25.11
N SER A 660 -21.36 -5.35 -24.88
CA SER A 660 -22.53 -4.55 -24.49
C SER A 660 -22.41 -3.97 -23.08
N MET A 661 -21.44 -4.40 -22.25
CA MET A 661 -21.21 -3.84 -20.91
C MET A 661 -20.70 -2.38 -20.94
N ALA A 662 -20.05 -1.93 -22.02
CA ALA A 662 -19.64 -0.54 -22.18
C ALA A 662 -20.86 0.42 -22.22
N GLU A 663 -21.93 -0.01 -22.89
CA GLU A 663 -23.22 0.70 -22.90
C GLU A 663 -23.87 0.69 -21.51
N ILE A 664 -23.66 -0.39 -20.73
CA ILE A 664 -24.20 -0.46 -19.38
C ILE A 664 -23.60 0.65 -18.52
N LEU A 665 -22.28 0.68 -18.49
CA LEU A 665 -21.52 1.62 -17.67
C LEU A 665 -21.83 3.08 -18.05
N SER A 666 -22.09 3.37 -19.32
CA SER A 666 -22.38 4.74 -19.78
C SER A 666 -23.84 5.19 -19.65
N GLY A 667 -24.82 4.28 -19.55
CA GLY A 667 -26.24 4.61 -19.76
C GLY A 667 -27.27 4.10 -18.75
N THR A 668 -26.91 3.22 -17.81
CA THR A 668 -27.92 2.34 -17.17
C THR A 668 -28.47 2.78 -15.83
N ARG A 669 -28.01 3.92 -15.29
CA ARG A 669 -28.76 4.64 -14.25
C ARG A 669 -30.23 4.82 -14.63
N LYS A 670 -30.53 4.95 -15.94
CA LYS A 670 -31.89 5.08 -16.46
C LYS A 670 -32.71 3.80 -16.25
N TYR A 671 -32.12 2.61 -16.22
CA TYR A 671 -32.82 1.33 -16.15
C TYR A 671 -32.97 0.76 -14.73
N GLY A 672 -32.49 1.48 -13.71
CA GLY A 672 -32.52 1.02 -12.32
C GLY A 672 -31.56 -0.13 -12.04
N LEU A 673 -30.54 -0.33 -12.88
CA LEU A 673 -29.50 -1.35 -12.69
C LEU A 673 -28.21 -0.68 -12.18
N GLY A 674 -27.74 -1.10 -11.00
CA GLY A 674 -26.42 -0.75 -10.47
C GLY A 674 -25.45 -1.92 -10.65
N LEU A 675 -24.17 -1.63 -10.92
CA LEU A 675 -23.13 -2.65 -11.05
C LEU A 675 -22.12 -2.47 -9.93
N VAL A 676 -21.69 -3.55 -9.29
CA VAL A 676 -20.59 -3.58 -8.32
C VAL A 676 -19.55 -4.55 -8.86
N LEU A 677 -18.46 -4.00 -9.40
CA LEU A 677 -17.48 -4.74 -10.19
C LEU A 677 -16.15 -4.83 -9.43
N SER A 678 -15.75 -6.05 -9.09
CA SER A 678 -14.51 -6.35 -8.36
C SER A 678 -13.47 -7.00 -9.26
N HIS A 679 -12.21 -6.57 -9.17
CA HIS A 679 -11.07 -7.23 -9.80
C HIS A 679 -9.75 -6.89 -9.10
N GLN A 680 -8.70 -7.59 -9.51
CA GLN A 680 -7.37 -7.44 -8.95
C GLN A 680 -6.52 -6.41 -9.69
N GLU A 681 -6.52 -6.47 -11.02
CA GLU A 681 -5.59 -5.70 -11.85
C GLU A 681 -6.29 -4.98 -13.01
N MET A 682 -6.11 -3.66 -13.09
CA MET A 682 -6.67 -2.85 -14.18
C MET A 682 -6.03 -3.19 -15.53
N GLN A 683 -4.78 -3.66 -15.52
CA GLN A 683 -4.09 -4.10 -16.73
C GLN A 683 -4.77 -5.30 -17.39
N GLN A 684 -5.35 -6.23 -16.62
CA GLN A 684 -6.05 -7.39 -17.17
C GLN A 684 -7.28 -6.98 -17.97
N VAL A 685 -8.07 -6.05 -17.42
CA VAL A 685 -9.22 -5.45 -18.10
C VAL A 685 -8.76 -4.75 -19.38
N SER A 686 -7.70 -3.92 -19.29
CA SER A 686 -7.19 -3.15 -20.43
C SER A 686 -6.69 -4.03 -21.58
N LYS A 687 -6.08 -5.19 -21.26
CA LYS A 687 -5.61 -6.17 -22.26
C LYS A 687 -6.77 -6.87 -22.97
N LEU A 688 -7.86 -7.11 -22.24
CA LEU A 688 -9.04 -7.78 -22.77
C LEU A 688 -9.89 -6.83 -23.62
N ASP A 689 -10.16 -5.64 -23.08
CA ASP A 689 -10.96 -4.61 -23.74
C ASP A 689 -10.61 -3.21 -23.21
N ALA A 690 -9.92 -2.43 -24.05
CA ALA A 690 -9.49 -1.08 -23.71
C ALA A 690 -10.66 -0.08 -23.62
N GLU A 691 -11.74 -0.30 -24.36
CA GLU A 691 -12.92 0.56 -24.35
C GLU A 691 -13.69 0.39 -23.04
N ILE A 692 -13.89 -0.86 -22.60
CA ILE A 692 -14.53 -1.16 -21.33
C ILE A 692 -13.68 -0.69 -20.16
N ALA A 693 -12.35 -0.84 -20.24
CA ALA A 693 -11.44 -0.28 -19.25
C ALA A 693 -11.59 1.24 -19.12
N GLY A 694 -11.66 1.96 -20.24
CA GLY A 694 -11.88 3.41 -20.25
C GLY A 694 -13.27 3.81 -19.72
N SER A 695 -14.30 3.08 -20.12
CA SER A 695 -15.69 3.28 -19.66
C SER A 695 -15.82 3.06 -18.15
N LEU A 696 -15.19 2.01 -17.60
CA LEU A 696 -15.17 1.75 -16.16
C LEU A 696 -14.50 2.89 -15.39
N LEU A 697 -13.37 3.41 -15.89
CA LEU A 697 -12.66 4.50 -15.23
C LEU A 697 -13.45 5.82 -15.24
N THR A 698 -14.24 6.04 -16.29
CA THR A 698 -14.97 7.29 -16.52
C THR A 698 -16.35 7.29 -15.88
N ASN A 699 -17.05 6.15 -15.93
CA ASN A 699 -18.48 6.09 -15.62
C ASN A 699 -18.80 5.43 -14.26
N ALA A 700 -17.87 4.70 -13.65
CA ALA A 700 -18.05 4.25 -12.28
C ALA A 700 -17.97 5.46 -11.33
N GLY A 701 -19.13 5.83 -10.78
CA GLY A 701 -19.29 6.98 -9.89
C GLY A 701 -18.56 6.78 -8.57
N THR A 702 -18.43 5.54 -8.10
CA THR A 702 -17.65 5.22 -6.90
C THR A 702 -16.49 4.30 -7.26
N ARG A 703 -15.29 4.64 -6.79
CA ARG A 703 -14.10 3.80 -6.87
C ARG A 703 -13.56 3.56 -5.48
N ILE A 704 -13.30 2.30 -5.14
CA ILE A 704 -12.71 1.90 -3.87
C ILE A 704 -11.48 1.05 -4.19
N CYS A 705 -10.32 1.56 -3.80
CA CYS A 705 -9.03 0.93 -4.01
C CYS A 705 -8.52 0.40 -2.68
N PHE A 706 -8.46 -0.92 -2.55
CA PHE A 706 -7.62 -1.58 -1.54
C PHE A 706 -6.16 -1.56 -2.00
N ARG A 707 -5.27 -2.21 -1.24
CA ARG A 707 -3.85 -2.30 -1.61
C ARG A 707 -3.64 -2.73 -3.07
N LEU A 708 -2.95 -1.89 -3.83
CA LEU A 708 -2.63 -2.07 -5.25
C LEU A 708 -1.17 -2.47 -5.47
N GLY A 709 -0.90 -3.03 -6.65
CA GLY A 709 0.49 -3.19 -7.14
C GLY A 709 1.01 -1.89 -7.79
N ASP A 710 2.34 -1.77 -7.90
CA ASP A 710 3.06 -0.58 -8.39
C ASP A 710 2.50 0.01 -9.70
N THR A 711 2.25 -0.82 -10.70
CA THR A 711 1.74 -0.38 -12.00
C THR A 711 0.36 0.27 -11.90
N ASP A 712 -0.55 -0.35 -11.16
CA ASP A 712 -1.92 0.13 -11.03
C ASP A 712 -2.00 1.33 -10.08
N ALA A 713 -1.18 1.35 -9.01
CA ALA A 713 -1.07 2.47 -8.09
C ALA A 713 -0.60 3.74 -8.81
N LYS A 714 0.44 3.65 -9.66
CA LYS A 714 0.90 4.78 -10.48
C LYS A 714 -0.18 5.28 -11.43
N ARG A 715 -0.86 4.36 -12.13
CA ARG A 715 -1.88 4.70 -13.13
C ARG A 715 -3.11 5.33 -12.50
N LEU A 716 -3.52 4.86 -11.32
CA LEU A 716 -4.73 5.33 -10.65
C LEU A 716 -4.48 6.50 -9.70
N GLY A 717 -3.25 6.68 -9.23
CA GLY A 717 -2.87 7.77 -8.33
C GLY A 717 -3.21 9.16 -8.87
N GLU A 718 -3.07 9.38 -10.18
CA GLU A 718 -3.49 10.63 -10.84
C GLU A 718 -5.00 10.89 -10.76
N GLY A 719 -5.80 9.86 -10.48
CA GLY A 719 -7.24 9.93 -10.30
C GLY A 719 -7.69 10.34 -8.90
N PHE A 720 -6.77 10.54 -7.95
CA PHE A 720 -7.02 10.99 -6.58
C PHE A 720 -6.39 12.36 -6.36
N ALA A 721 -7.01 13.20 -5.53
CA ALA A 721 -6.54 14.56 -5.28
C ALA A 721 -5.58 14.65 -4.09
N HIS A 722 -5.81 13.83 -3.05
CA HIS A 722 -5.06 13.90 -1.79
C HIS A 722 -4.20 12.65 -1.52
N PHE A 723 -4.45 11.56 -2.24
CA PHE A 723 -3.72 10.30 -2.09
C PHE A 723 -2.78 10.07 -3.28
N THR A 724 -1.58 9.58 -2.97
CA THR A 724 -0.54 9.27 -3.95
C THR A 724 -0.54 7.78 -4.31
N ALA A 725 0.21 7.41 -5.35
CA ALA A 725 0.48 5.99 -5.66
C ALA A 725 1.06 5.24 -4.45
N GLY A 726 1.96 5.87 -3.71
CA GLY A 726 2.56 5.28 -2.51
C GLY A 726 1.53 5.03 -1.40
N ASP A 727 0.47 5.82 -1.30
CA ASP A 727 -0.61 5.56 -0.33
C ASP A 727 -1.40 4.32 -0.73
N LEU A 728 -1.74 4.18 -2.02
CA LEU A 728 -2.46 3.02 -2.57
C LEU A 728 -1.68 1.69 -2.46
N GLU A 729 -0.35 1.75 -2.45
CA GLU A 729 0.54 0.57 -2.29
C GLU A 729 0.66 0.10 -0.84
N ASN A 730 0.51 1.00 0.12
CA ASN A 730 0.83 0.75 1.52
C ASN A 730 -0.40 0.48 2.41
N LEU A 731 -1.57 0.24 1.83
CA LEU A 731 -2.79 -0.08 2.58
C LEU A 731 -2.70 -1.47 3.24
N SER A 732 -3.20 -1.57 4.48
CA SER A 732 -3.32 -2.83 5.21
C SER A 732 -4.57 -3.62 4.78
N VAL A 733 -4.73 -4.83 5.30
CA VAL A 733 -5.94 -5.63 5.07
C VAL A 733 -7.13 -4.95 5.74
N GLY A 734 -8.21 -4.75 4.99
CA GLY A 734 -9.41 -4.05 5.46
C GLY A 734 -9.36 -2.53 5.29
N GLU A 735 -8.20 -1.98 4.94
CA GLU A 735 -8.05 -0.56 4.60
C GLU A 735 -8.21 -0.33 3.10
N ALA A 736 -8.90 0.75 2.76
CA ALA A 736 -9.12 1.19 1.39
C ALA A 736 -9.03 2.71 1.28
N ILE A 737 -8.80 3.19 0.06
CA ILE A 737 -8.98 4.58 -0.32
C ILE A 737 -10.17 4.62 -1.28
N ALA A 738 -11.18 5.38 -0.92
CA ALA A 738 -12.40 5.53 -1.70
C ALA A 738 -12.44 6.92 -2.35
N ARG A 739 -13.08 6.99 -3.52
CA ARG A 739 -13.41 8.22 -4.24
C ARG A 739 -14.84 8.12 -4.72
N VAL A 740 -15.66 9.13 -4.41
CA VAL A 740 -17.09 9.16 -4.79
C VAL A 740 -17.40 10.40 -5.62
N ASN A 741 -17.85 10.20 -6.86
CA ASN A 741 -18.13 11.18 -7.90
C ASN A 741 -16.92 11.99 -8.41
N ALA A 742 -16.33 12.84 -7.58
CA ALA A 742 -15.27 13.77 -7.98
C ALA A 742 -13.89 13.32 -7.51
N THR A 743 -12.81 13.80 -8.16
CA THR A 743 -11.41 13.50 -7.77
C THR A 743 -11.07 13.99 -6.37
N ARG A 744 -11.63 15.13 -5.96
CA ARG A 744 -11.43 15.77 -4.66
C ARG A 744 -12.21 15.16 -3.50
N ASP A 745 -13.15 14.27 -3.81
CA ASP A 745 -14.03 13.61 -2.86
C ASP A 745 -13.46 12.23 -2.51
N ASP A 746 -12.14 12.20 -2.27
CA ASP A 746 -11.36 11.02 -1.89
C ASP A 746 -11.07 11.00 -0.39
N PHE A 747 -11.10 9.79 0.20
CA PHE A 747 -10.95 9.58 1.65
C PHE A 747 -10.47 8.17 1.97
N ASN A 748 -9.85 8.00 3.14
CA ASN A 748 -9.49 6.69 3.67
C ASN A 748 -10.70 6.00 4.30
N LEU A 749 -10.79 4.69 4.17
CA LEU A 749 -11.93 3.89 4.57
C LEU A 749 -11.46 2.59 5.19
N ASP A 750 -11.91 2.31 6.40
CA ASP A 750 -11.78 1.02 7.06
C ASP A 750 -13.08 0.25 6.87
N ILE A 751 -13.05 -0.90 6.20
CA ILE A 751 -14.28 -1.66 5.95
C ILE A 751 -14.77 -2.30 7.25
N ILE A 752 -16.10 -2.33 7.43
CA ILE A 752 -16.74 -3.04 8.53
C ILE A 752 -17.27 -4.37 7.96
N PRO A 753 -16.79 -5.53 8.43
CA PRO A 753 -17.36 -6.82 8.05
C PRO A 753 -18.80 -6.91 8.57
N PHE A 754 -19.67 -7.56 7.79
CA PHE A 754 -21.01 -7.86 8.27
C PHE A 754 -20.94 -8.91 9.37
N GLU A 755 -21.41 -8.57 10.57
CA GLU A 755 -21.53 -9.51 11.69
C GLU A 755 -22.88 -10.23 11.60
N GLN A 756 -22.86 -11.55 11.54
CA GLN A 756 -24.06 -12.37 11.56
C GLN A 756 -24.67 -12.34 12.96
N THR A 757 -25.90 -11.84 13.08
CA THR A 757 -26.64 -11.76 14.35
C THR A 757 -27.32 -13.07 14.76
N ASP A 758 -27.62 -13.95 13.81
CA ASP A 758 -28.36 -15.19 14.03
C ASP A 758 -27.47 -16.43 13.97
N GLU A 759 -27.50 -17.28 15.00
CA GLU A 759 -26.76 -18.57 15.02
C GLU A 759 -27.35 -19.63 14.05
N VAL A 760 -28.54 -19.39 13.49
CA VAL A 760 -29.29 -20.38 12.69
C VAL A 760 -29.12 -20.12 11.20
N SER A 761 -28.60 -21.12 10.47
CA SER A 761 -28.45 -21.10 9.00
C SER A 761 -29.61 -21.82 8.30
N PHE A 762 -30.24 -21.15 7.32
CA PHE A 762 -31.34 -21.70 6.51
C PHE A 762 -30.90 -22.28 5.15
N LYS A 763 -29.60 -22.49 4.98
CA LYS A 763 -28.97 -22.90 3.71
C LYS A 763 -29.61 -24.10 3.03
N SER A 764 -29.97 -25.14 3.79
CA SER A 764 -30.64 -26.33 3.24
C SER A 764 -32.03 -26.01 2.72
N ALA A 765 -32.84 -25.29 3.51
CA ALA A 765 -34.18 -24.86 3.14
C ALA A 765 -34.17 -23.96 1.89
N ILE A 766 -33.21 -23.05 1.78
CA ILE A 766 -33.00 -22.19 0.61
C ILE A 766 -32.73 -23.04 -0.65
N ARG A 767 -31.80 -24.00 -0.56
CA ARG A 767 -31.47 -24.89 -1.68
C ARG A 767 -32.68 -25.71 -2.12
N ASP A 768 -33.41 -26.29 -1.17
CA ASP A 768 -34.57 -27.13 -1.48
C ASP A 768 -35.72 -26.33 -2.08
N HIS A 769 -35.95 -25.11 -1.59
CA HIS A 769 -36.93 -24.20 -2.19
C HIS A 769 -36.54 -23.81 -3.62
N SER A 770 -35.29 -23.40 -3.84
CA SER A 770 -34.79 -23.03 -5.17
C SER A 770 -34.90 -24.19 -6.17
N ARG A 771 -34.58 -25.43 -5.74
CA ARG A 771 -34.77 -26.63 -6.56
C ARG A 771 -36.23 -26.84 -6.93
N ALA A 772 -37.13 -26.79 -5.95
CA ALA A 772 -38.55 -27.03 -6.17
C ALA A 772 -39.20 -25.99 -7.10
N ALA A 773 -38.76 -24.73 -7.03
CA ALA A 773 -39.35 -23.62 -7.76
C ALA A 773 -38.77 -23.40 -9.17
N TYR A 774 -37.45 -23.57 -9.35
CA TYR A 774 -36.76 -23.10 -10.56
C TYR A 774 -35.99 -24.17 -11.35
N SER A 775 -35.86 -25.39 -10.82
CA SER A 775 -35.08 -26.44 -11.47
C SER A 775 -35.95 -27.50 -12.15
N THR A 776 -35.37 -28.18 -13.13
CA THR A 776 -35.99 -29.36 -13.75
C THR A 776 -35.33 -30.62 -13.20
N LEU A 777 -36.10 -31.53 -12.58
CA LEU A 777 -35.57 -32.81 -12.13
C LEU A 777 -35.17 -33.66 -13.34
N ILE A 778 -33.87 -33.97 -13.45
CA ILE A 778 -33.41 -34.98 -14.40
C ILE A 778 -33.59 -36.35 -13.75
N ALA A 779 -34.71 -37.01 -14.07
CA ALA A 779 -34.92 -38.40 -13.70
C ALA A 779 -33.76 -39.25 -14.26
N ALA A 780 -33.27 -40.22 -13.47
CA ALA A 780 -32.16 -41.10 -13.83
C ALA A 780 -32.49 -42.12 -14.95
N GLU A 781 -33.50 -41.87 -15.79
CA GLU A 781 -33.94 -42.76 -16.85
C GLU A 781 -33.64 -42.18 -18.24
N GLU A 782 -33.03 -43.02 -19.07
CA GLU A 782 -32.78 -42.82 -20.50
C GLU A 782 -34.09 -42.59 -21.30
N THR A 783 -34.63 -41.38 -21.30
CA THR A 783 -35.63 -40.93 -22.29
C THR A 783 -35.51 -39.40 -22.37
N ALA A 784 -35.23 -38.71 -23.47
CA ALA A 784 -35.41 -38.96 -24.88
C ALA A 784 -34.18 -38.45 -25.64
N ARG A 785 -33.36 -39.37 -26.17
CA ARG A 785 -32.53 -39.03 -27.33
C ARG A 785 -33.41 -39.25 -28.56
N PRO A 786 -33.43 -38.34 -29.56
CA PRO A 786 -33.93 -38.75 -30.87
C PRO A 786 -33.09 -39.95 -31.30
N VAL A 787 -33.77 -41.08 -31.52
CA VAL A 787 -33.19 -42.25 -32.17
C VAL A 787 -32.67 -41.74 -33.52
N PHE A 788 -31.35 -41.69 -33.70
CA PHE A 788 -30.80 -41.62 -35.04
C PHE A 788 -31.28 -42.89 -35.75
N GLU A 789 -32.14 -42.74 -36.76
CA GLU A 789 -32.44 -43.85 -37.67
C GLU A 789 -31.10 -44.34 -38.24
N PRO A 790 -30.75 -45.64 -38.08
CA PRO A 790 -29.55 -46.16 -38.67
C PRO A 790 -29.69 -46.10 -40.19
N MET A 791 -28.73 -45.46 -40.87
CA MET A 791 -28.56 -45.68 -42.31
C MET A 791 -28.23 -47.15 -42.56
N PRO A 792 -28.71 -47.76 -43.66
CA PRO A 792 -28.42 -49.16 -43.97
C PRO A 792 -26.92 -49.37 -44.24
N GLU A 793 -26.32 -50.34 -43.55
CA GLU A 793 -24.91 -50.70 -43.70
C GLU A 793 -24.64 -51.41 -45.04
N PRO A 794 -23.53 -51.10 -45.74
CA PRO A 794 -23.07 -51.88 -46.87
C PRO A 794 -22.33 -53.15 -46.40
N THR A 795 -22.76 -54.31 -46.92
CA THR A 795 -22.17 -55.63 -46.67
C THR A 795 -20.76 -55.76 -47.26
N VAL A 796 -19.77 -56.13 -46.44
CA VAL A 796 -18.43 -56.56 -46.88
C VAL A 796 -18.11 -57.92 -46.23
N PRO A 797 -17.59 -58.93 -46.97
CA PRO A 797 -17.43 -60.29 -46.47
C PRO A 797 -16.17 -60.51 -45.63
N THR A 798 -16.26 -61.45 -44.70
CA THR A 798 -15.25 -61.86 -43.70
C THR A 798 -14.11 -62.71 -44.27
N PRO A 799 -12.85 -62.52 -43.80
CA PRO A 799 -11.80 -63.54 -43.82
C PRO A 799 -11.60 -64.20 -42.43
N PRO A 800 -10.90 -65.36 -42.37
CA PRO A 800 -11.01 -66.32 -41.27
C PRO A 800 -10.04 -66.11 -40.09
N THR A 801 -10.42 -66.79 -39.02
CA THR A 801 -9.92 -66.85 -37.65
C THR A 801 -8.44 -67.18 -37.48
N SER A 802 -7.75 -66.45 -36.59
CA SER A 802 -6.58 -66.95 -35.84
C SER A 802 -6.57 -66.37 -34.42
N GLN A 803 -6.04 -67.17 -33.49
CA GLN A 803 -6.35 -67.23 -32.07
C GLN A 803 -5.79 -66.08 -31.22
N ALA A 804 -6.52 -65.77 -30.14
CA ALA A 804 -6.13 -64.82 -29.09
C ALA A 804 -5.09 -65.39 -28.12
N PRO A 805 -4.21 -64.52 -27.59
CA PRO A 805 -3.76 -64.62 -26.21
C PRO A 805 -4.01 -63.32 -25.41
N VAL A 806 -4.67 -63.51 -24.26
CA VAL A 806 -4.52 -62.91 -22.91
C VAL A 806 -4.40 -61.36 -22.75
N PRO A 807 -5.12 -60.74 -21.79
CA PRO A 807 -5.26 -59.29 -21.69
C PRO A 807 -3.98 -58.61 -21.19
N GLN A 808 -3.46 -57.66 -21.95
CA GLN A 808 -2.54 -56.66 -21.42
C GLN A 808 -3.33 -55.60 -20.66
N ALA A 809 -2.93 -55.39 -19.41
CA ALA A 809 -3.46 -54.35 -18.55
C ALA A 809 -3.37 -52.98 -19.24
N ARG A 810 -4.48 -52.24 -19.23
CA ARG A 810 -4.49 -50.80 -19.51
C ARG A 810 -3.54 -50.13 -18.52
N GLU A 811 -2.44 -49.57 -19.01
CA GLU A 811 -1.66 -48.62 -18.24
C GLU A 811 -2.55 -47.44 -17.87
N GLN A 812 -2.67 -47.22 -16.57
CA GLN A 812 -3.34 -46.09 -15.96
C GLN A 812 -2.55 -44.82 -16.32
N VAL A 813 -3.23 -43.82 -16.87
CA VAL A 813 -2.67 -42.47 -17.02
C VAL A 813 -2.50 -41.88 -15.63
N THR A 814 -1.27 -41.77 -15.16
CA THR A 814 -0.92 -41.24 -13.84
C THR A 814 -0.63 -39.73 -13.93
N PRO A 815 -1.36 -38.85 -13.21
CA PRO A 815 -1.07 -37.40 -13.10
C PRO A 815 0.21 -36.94 -12.36
N PRO A 816 1.06 -37.76 -11.69
CA PRO A 816 2.25 -37.27 -10.98
C PRO A 816 3.42 -36.85 -11.89
N ALA A 817 3.58 -37.51 -13.05
CA ALA A 817 4.77 -37.35 -13.90
C ALA A 817 4.91 -35.97 -14.55
N ALA A 818 3.80 -35.34 -14.94
CA ALA A 818 3.81 -34.00 -15.52
C ALA A 818 4.23 -32.92 -14.51
N ARG A 819 3.94 -33.14 -13.21
CA ARG A 819 4.39 -32.25 -12.13
C ARG A 819 5.89 -32.40 -11.88
N GLU A 820 6.41 -33.62 -11.90
CA GLU A 820 7.84 -33.90 -11.73
C GLU A 820 8.67 -33.34 -12.89
N HIS A 821 8.18 -33.43 -14.13
CA HIS A 821 8.80 -32.84 -15.31
C HIS A 821 8.93 -31.31 -15.20
N ARG A 822 7.83 -30.61 -14.87
CA ARG A 822 7.85 -29.15 -14.66
C ARG A 822 8.70 -28.74 -13.46
N TYR A 823 8.72 -29.54 -12.40
CA TYR A 823 9.55 -29.28 -11.23
C TYR A 823 11.04 -29.31 -11.58
N LEU A 824 11.49 -30.33 -12.32
CA LEU A 824 12.88 -30.44 -12.74
C LEU A 824 13.28 -29.34 -13.73
N GLN A 825 12.41 -28.99 -14.68
CA GLN A 825 12.60 -27.84 -15.57
C GLN A 825 12.79 -26.53 -14.78
N ALA A 826 11.91 -26.25 -13.82
CA ALA A 826 12.00 -25.06 -12.97
C ALA A 826 13.25 -25.07 -12.07
N LEU A 827 13.64 -26.23 -11.56
CA LEU A 827 14.84 -26.40 -10.73
C LEU A 827 16.12 -26.11 -11.53
N VAL A 828 16.25 -26.67 -12.75
CA VAL A 828 17.39 -26.39 -13.65
C VAL A 828 17.44 -24.90 -13.98
N LYS A 829 16.30 -24.29 -14.32
CA LYS A 829 16.22 -22.85 -14.63
C LYS A 829 16.68 -21.99 -13.45
N ALA A 830 16.14 -22.22 -12.27
CA ALA A 830 16.47 -21.44 -11.07
C ALA A 830 17.95 -21.58 -10.67
N MET A 831 18.51 -22.79 -10.79
CA MET A 831 19.94 -23.02 -10.54
C MET A 831 20.82 -22.32 -11.57
N ALA A 832 20.46 -22.38 -12.85
CA ALA A 832 21.21 -21.74 -13.92
C ALA A 832 21.20 -20.20 -13.81
N GLU A 833 20.03 -19.59 -13.57
CA GLU A 833 19.89 -18.14 -13.34
C GLU A 833 20.71 -17.69 -12.12
N GLY A 834 20.72 -18.50 -11.05
CA GLY A 834 21.56 -18.25 -9.86
C GLY A 834 23.08 -18.33 -10.11
N HIS A 835 23.51 -18.92 -11.22
CA HIS A 835 24.91 -19.01 -11.65
C HIS A 835 25.19 -18.17 -12.92
N GLY A 836 24.35 -17.18 -13.21
CA GLY A 836 24.57 -16.20 -14.28
C GLY A 836 24.28 -16.69 -15.70
N TYR A 837 23.61 -17.82 -15.88
CA TYR A 837 23.09 -18.23 -17.19
C TYR A 837 21.74 -17.56 -17.47
N LYS A 838 21.49 -17.22 -18.73
CA LYS A 838 20.13 -16.92 -19.21
C LYS A 838 19.43 -18.25 -19.49
N ALA A 839 18.33 -18.53 -18.78
CA ALA A 839 17.63 -19.82 -18.89
C ALA A 839 16.20 -19.63 -19.42
N GLN A 840 15.81 -20.44 -20.40
CA GLN A 840 14.50 -20.38 -21.05
C GLN A 840 13.89 -21.79 -21.10
N LEU A 841 12.59 -21.92 -20.81
CA LEU A 841 11.87 -23.19 -20.80
C LEU A 841 11.12 -23.41 -22.12
N GLU A 842 11.01 -24.66 -22.56
CA GLU A 842 10.25 -25.07 -23.75
C GLU A 842 10.58 -24.20 -24.98
N VAL A 843 11.87 -24.11 -25.31
CA VAL A 843 12.36 -23.24 -26.39
C VAL A 843 12.27 -23.98 -27.72
N PRO A 844 11.62 -23.43 -28.76
CA PRO A 844 11.63 -24.04 -30.07
C PRO A 844 13.06 -24.07 -30.63
N THR A 845 13.47 -25.19 -31.23
CA THR A 845 14.77 -25.28 -31.88
C THR A 845 14.85 -24.31 -33.06
N PRO A 846 16.02 -23.73 -33.39
CA PRO A 846 16.16 -22.71 -34.43
C PRO A 846 15.67 -23.13 -35.83
N ASP A 847 15.65 -24.44 -36.10
CA ASP A 847 15.18 -25.06 -37.33
C ASP A 847 13.68 -25.41 -37.33
N GLY A 848 12.98 -25.18 -36.21
CA GLY A 848 11.54 -25.46 -36.04
C GLY A 848 11.18 -26.94 -35.91
N SER A 849 12.16 -27.83 -35.72
CA SER A 849 11.97 -29.28 -35.69
C SER A 849 11.44 -29.82 -34.34
N GLY A 850 11.45 -29.02 -33.28
CA GLY A 850 10.84 -29.36 -31.99
C GLY A 850 11.13 -28.32 -30.90
N TYR A 851 11.04 -28.74 -29.63
CA TYR A 851 11.31 -27.90 -28.46
C TYR A 851 12.41 -28.51 -27.59
N VAL A 852 13.21 -27.67 -26.93
CA VAL A 852 14.16 -28.05 -25.88
C VAL A 852 13.52 -27.75 -24.53
N ASP A 853 13.58 -28.68 -23.59
CA ASP A 853 12.94 -28.52 -22.28
C ASP A 853 13.50 -27.32 -21.49
N VAL A 854 14.82 -27.19 -21.43
CA VAL A 854 15.51 -26.01 -20.87
C VAL A 854 16.72 -25.65 -21.71
N LEU A 855 16.76 -24.41 -22.22
CA LEU A 855 17.91 -23.84 -22.89
C LEU A 855 18.66 -22.91 -21.93
N LEU A 856 19.98 -23.10 -21.81
CA LEU A 856 20.87 -22.26 -21.00
C LEU A 856 21.89 -21.56 -21.88
N GLU A 857 22.02 -20.25 -21.74
CA GLU A 857 22.91 -19.42 -22.55
C GLU A 857 23.82 -18.56 -21.65
N ARG A 858 25.14 -18.61 -21.83
CA ARG A 858 26.09 -17.73 -21.14
C ARG A 858 27.38 -17.56 -21.95
N GLU A 859 27.84 -16.32 -22.12
CA GLU A 859 29.13 -16.00 -22.78
C GLU A 859 29.37 -16.68 -24.14
N GLY A 860 28.29 -16.93 -24.90
CA GLY A 860 28.35 -17.57 -26.22
C GLY A 860 28.28 -19.10 -26.22
N GLU A 861 28.11 -19.74 -25.06
CA GLU A 861 27.85 -21.18 -24.93
C GLU A 861 26.34 -21.45 -24.76
N ALA A 862 25.80 -22.35 -25.57
CA ALA A 862 24.40 -22.78 -25.54
C ALA A 862 24.29 -24.26 -25.10
N ILE A 863 23.65 -24.49 -23.96
CA ILE A 863 23.47 -25.82 -23.37
C ILE A 863 21.98 -26.20 -23.43
N ALA A 864 21.69 -27.30 -24.11
CA ALA A 864 20.34 -27.88 -24.15
C ALA A 864 20.20 -28.94 -23.07
N VAL A 865 19.19 -28.79 -22.19
CA VAL A 865 18.87 -29.76 -21.14
C VAL A 865 17.52 -30.38 -21.44
N GLU A 866 17.48 -31.71 -21.57
CA GLU A 866 16.30 -32.54 -21.80
C GLU A 866 15.96 -33.33 -20.52
N VAL A 867 14.70 -33.28 -20.08
CA VAL A 867 14.25 -33.83 -18.79
C VAL A 867 13.42 -35.09 -19.03
N SER A 868 13.98 -36.23 -18.67
CA SER A 868 13.40 -37.54 -18.97
C SER A 868 12.70 -38.19 -17.78
N VAL A 869 11.40 -37.91 -17.61
CA VAL A 869 10.57 -38.51 -16.55
C VAL A 869 9.87 -39.78 -17.07
N THR A 870 8.89 -39.66 -17.98
CA THR A 870 8.07 -40.79 -18.50
C THR A 870 8.35 -41.20 -19.93
N THR A 871 9.14 -40.42 -20.65
CA THR A 871 9.55 -40.64 -22.05
C THR A 871 10.43 -41.90 -22.18
N THR A 872 10.42 -42.55 -23.35
CA THR A 872 11.22 -43.77 -23.58
C THR A 872 12.67 -43.42 -23.93
N ALA A 873 13.62 -44.34 -23.68
CA ALA A 873 15.03 -44.11 -24.04
C ALA A 873 15.26 -43.89 -25.56
N ALA A 874 14.35 -44.39 -26.41
CA ALA A 874 14.38 -44.12 -27.85
C ALA A 874 13.95 -42.68 -28.19
N TRP A 875 12.98 -42.15 -27.46
CA TRP A 875 12.54 -40.77 -27.59
C TRP A 875 13.61 -39.77 -27.11
N GLU A 876 14.34 -40.10 -26.04
CA GLU A 876 15.48 -39.27 -25.59
C GLU A 876 16.58 -39.18 -26.62
N LEU A 877 16.91 -40.30 -27.28
CA LEU A 877 17.90 -40.28 -28.36
C LEU A 877 17.44 -39.42 -29.54
N HIS A 878 16.13 -39.43 -29.84
CA HIS A 878 15.55 -38.55 -30.86
C HIS A 878 15.73 -37.07 -30.47
N ASN A 879 15.44 -36.70 -29.22
CA ASN A 879 15.65 -35.34 -28.71
C ASN A 879 17.13 -34.93 -28.72
N VAL A 880 18.04 -35.83 -28.36
CA VAL A 880 19.49 -35.58 -28.43
C VAL A 880 19.93 -35.33 -29.87
N ARG A 881 19.46 -36.11 -30.86
CA ARG A 881 19.78 -35.89 -32.28
C ARG A 881 19.25 -34.55 -32.81
N LYS A 882 18.04 -34.18 -32.39
CA LYS A 882 17.43 -32.88 -32.68
C LYS A 882 18.30 -31.75 -32.11
N CYS A 883 18.77 -31.87 -30.88
CA CYS A 883 19.65 -30.88 -30.25
C CYS A 883 21.05 -30.82 -30.90
N LEU A 884 21.61 -31.95 -31.33
CA LEU A 884 22.86 -31.97 -32.11
C LEU A 884 22.69 -31.26 -33.46
N ALA A 885 21.59 -31.52 -34.17
CA ALA A 885 21.28 -30.88 -35.45
C ALA A 885 21.03 -29.36 -35.31
N ALA A 886 20.48 -28.93 -34.17
CA ALA A 886 20.29 -27.52 -33.81
C ALA A 886 21.60 -26.79 -33.44
N GLY A 887 22.72 -27.50 -33.31
CA GLY A 887 24.05 -26.91 -33.12
C GLY A 887 24.36 -26.45 -31.69
N TYR A 888 23.72 -27.02 -30.66
CA TYR A 888 24.03 -26.69 -29.26
C TYR A 888 25.41 -27.22 -28.85
N ASP A 889 26.18 -26.41 -28.10
CA ASP A 889 27.55 -26.72 -27.69
C ASP A 889 27.63 -27.91 -26.72
N ARG A 890 26.60 -28.07 -25.89
CA ARG A 890 26.50 -29.17 -24.93
C ARG A 890 25.05 -29.61 -24.73
N ILE A 891 24.84 -30.91 -24.62
CA ILE A 891 23.53 -31.53 -24.44
C ILE A 891 23.54 -32.33 -23.14
N VAL A 892 22.55 -32.10 -22.28
CA VAL A 892 22.40 -32.77 -20.99
C VAL A 892 21.06 -33.48 -20.97
N VAL A 893 21.07 -34.80 -20.72
CA VAL A 893 19.84 -35.57 -20.50
C VAL A 893 19.74 -35.91 -19.02
N CYS A 894 18.71 -35.40 -18.37
CA CYS A 894 18.45 -35.62 -16.96
C CYS A 894 17.42 -36.73 -16.76
N ALA A 895 17.81 -37.87 -16.19
CA ALA A 895 16.93 -39.01 -15.91
C ALA A 895 17.25 -39.57 -14.52
N ASP A 896 16.27 -39.68 -13.62
CA ASP A 896 16.53 -40.17 -12.25
C ASP A 896 16.59 -41.69 -12.11
N GLN A 897 15.97 -42.45 -13.02
CA GLN A 897 15.99 -43.90 -13.00
C GLN A 897 17.35 -44.46 -13.51
N PRO A 898 18.12 -45.22 -12.70
CA PRO A 898 19.44 -45.73 -13.09
C PRO A 898 19.40 -46.66 -14.32
N ALA A 899 18.36 -47.51 -14.41
CA ALA A 899 18.16 -48.40 -15.55
C ALA A 899 17.94 -47.61 -16.85
N LYS A 900 17.20 -46.50 -16.78
CA LYS A 900 16.91 -45.61 -17.91
C LYS A 900 18.16 -44.84 -18.35
N ARG A 901 18.94 -44.30 -17.41
CA ARG A 901 20.25 -43.68 -17.73
C ARG A 901 21.17 -44.65 -18.46
N LYS A 902 21.26 -45.90 -18.00
CA LYS A 902 22.09 -46.94 -18.65
C LYS A 902 21.60 -47.28 -20.06
N GLN A 903 20.28 -47.31 -20.28
CA GLN A 903 19.69 -47.52 -21.61
C GLN A 903 19.96 -46.34 -22.56
N ILE A 904 19.83 -45.10 -22.08
CA ILE A 904 20.11 -43.89 -22.87
C ILE A 904 21.60 -43.82 -23.23
N GLN A 905 22.48 -44.03 -22.25
CA GLN A 905 23.93 -44.08 -22.47
C GLN A 905 24.33 -45.21 -23.42
N GLY A 906 23.74 -46.40 -23.30
CA GLY A 906 24.00 -47.52 -24.20
C GLY A 906 23.60 -47.21 -25.65
N ARG A 907 22.46 -46.53 -25.84
CA ARG A 907 21.98 -46.11 -27.17
C ARG A 907 22.84 -45.00 -27.78
N ILE A 908 23.23 -44.01 -26.99
CA ILE A 908 24.18 -42.95 -27.40
C ILE A 908 25.50 -43.59 -27.85
N ALA A 909 26.02 -44.55 -27.09
CA ALA A 909 27.28 -45.22 -27.40
C ALA A 909 27.21 -46.09 -28.68
N SER A 910 26.05 -46.70 -28.95
CA SER A 910 25.87 -47.56 -30.13
C SER A 910 25.46 -46.84 -31.41
N GLU A 911 24.78 -45.69 -31.29
CA GLU A 911 24.12 -45.03 -32.42
C GLU A 911 24.65 -43.63 -32.78
N LEU A 912 25.60 -43.07 -32.02
CA LEU A 912 26.23 -41.76 -32.29
C LEU A 912 27.75 -41.90 -32.43
N THR A 913 28.39 -40.99 -33.16
CA THR A 913 29.84 -41.00 -33.38
C THR A 913 30.62 -40.59 -32.13
N ALA A 914 31.90 -40.98 -32.05
CA ALA A 914 32.76 -40.67 -30.90
C ALA A 914 32.97 -39.15 -30.68
N ASP A 915 32.80 -38.34 -31.73
CA ASP A 915 32.88 -36.87 -31.62
C ASP A 915 31.57 -36.27 -31.11
N GLU A 916 30.40 -36.75 -31.56
CA GLU A 916 29.09 -36.33 -31.03
C GLU A 916 28.90 -36.73 -29.57
N GLN A 917 29.46 -37.87 -29.14
CA GLN A 917 29.38 -38.31 -27.75
C GLN A 917 30.09 -37.36 -26.78
N LYS A 918 31.09 -36.58 -27.22
CA LYS A 918 31.85 -35.67 -26.34
C LYS A 918 31.03 -34.49 -25.83
N SER A 919 30.00 -34.06 -26.57
CA SER A 919 29.13 -32.95 -26.19
C SER A 919 27.90 -33.38 -25.39
N ILE A 920 27.70 -34.69 -25.15
CA ILE A 920 26.51 -35.22 -24.48
C ILE A 920 26.85 -35.74 -23.08
N SER A 921 26.05 -35.35 -22.09
CA SER A 921 26.12 -35.89 -20.73
C SER A 921 24.76 -36.39 -20.27
N VAL A 922 24.73 -37.56 -19.63
CA VAL A 922 23.52 -38.16 -19.07
C VAL A 922 23.69 -38.22 -17.56
N ILE A 923 22.85 -37.50 -16.82
CA ILE A 923 23.00 -37.26 -15.37
C ILE A 923 21.70 -37.57 -14.62
N ALA A 924 21.80 -37.78 -13.31
CA ALA A 924 20.66 -37.76 -12.40
C ALA A 924 20.29 -36.31 -12.01
N SER A 925 19.08 -36.08 -11.52
CA SER A 925 18.66 -34.76 -11.03
C SER A 925 19.51 -34.26 -9.86
N ALA A 926 19.97 -35.18 -9.00
CA ALA A 926 20.89 -34.88 -7.90
C ALA A 926 22.26 -34.35 -8.36
N GLU A 927 22.62 -34.56 -9.62
CA GLU A 927 23.89 -34.13 -10.22
C GLU A 927 23.75 -32.81 -11.01
N ILE A 928 22.54 -32.24 -11.11
CA ILE A 928 22.31 -30.92 -11.73
C ILE A 928 23.20 -29.81 -11.15
N PRO A 929 23.42 -29.71 -9.81
CA PRO A 929 24.33 -28.70 -9.26
C PRO A 929 25.76 -28.82 -9.80
N ALA A 930 26.20 -30.03 -10.16
CA ALA A 930 27.52 -30.29 -10.71
C ALA A 930 27.73 -29.67 -12.11
N LEU A 931 26.64 -29.41 -12.85
CA LEU A 931 26.69 -28.71 -14.14
C LEU A 931 27.25 -27.29 -14.01
N PHE A 932 27.03 -26.65 -12.86
CA PHE A 932 27.36 -25.24 -12.63
C PHE A 932 28.64 -25.04 -11.80
N THR A 933 29.25 -26.12 -11.28
CA THR A 933 30.42 -26.04 -10.38
C THR A 933 31.76 -26.29 -11.07
N GLN A 934 31.80 -26.49 -12.40
CA GLN A 934 33.03 -26.68 -13.16
C GLN A 934 33.27 -25.56 -14.18
N ARG A 935 33.58 -24.34 -13.69
CA ARG A 935 34.52 -23.38 -14.30
C ARG A 935 34.62 -22.16 -13.37
N GLY A 936 35.85 -21.85 -12.97
CA GLY A 936 36.18 -21.01 -11.81
C GLY A 936 35.46 -19.67 -11.77
N ASP A 937 34.90 -19.37 -10.60
CA ASP A 937 34.51 -18.01 -10.24
C ASP A 937 35.74 -17.08 -10.37
N PRO A 938 35.62 -15.92 -11.02
CA PRO A 938 36.69 -14.94 -11.00
C PRO A 938 36.86 -14.45 -9.56
N ALA A 939 38.12 -14.45 -9.09
CA ALA A 939 38.48 -13.95 -7.77
C ALA A 939 37.96 -12.52 -7.57
N PRO A 940 37.49 -12.15 -6.37
CA PRO A 940 36.96 -10.81 -6.13
C PRO A 940 38.06 -9.75 -6.34
N PRO A 941 37.71 -8.57 -6.87
CA PRO A 941 38.71 -7.55 -7.22
C PRO A 941 39.43 -7.04 -5.96
N GLU A 942 40.76 -7.01 -6.00
CA GLU A 942 41.58 -6.35 -4.98
C GLU A 942 41.28 -4.84 -4.97
N ALA A 943 40.61 -4.37 -3.91
CA ALA A 943 40.36 -2.95 -3.73
C ALA A 943 41.64 -2.23 -3.28
N VAL A 944 42.07 -1.23 -4.07
CA VAL A 944 43.13 -0.29 -3.68
C VAL A 944 42.47 0.93 -3.04
N MET A 945 42.71 1.15 -1.74
CA MET A 945 42.39 2.41 -1.08
C MET A 945 43.69 3.17 -0.80
N LYS A 946 43.79 4.40 -1.33
CA LYS A 946 44.88 5.36 -1.09
C LYS A 946 46.30 4.77 -1.23
N GLY A 947 46.54 4.00 -2.30
CA GLY A 947 47.90 3.64 -2.73
C GLY A 947 48.53 2.40 -2.09
N TYR A 948 47.81 1.61 -1.28
CA TYR A 948 48.29 0.30 -0.79
C TYR A 948 47.26 -0.82 -1.05
N ARG A 949 47.74 -2.02 -1.41
CA ARG A 949 46.90 -3.21 -1.66
C ARG A 949 46.61 -3.94 -0.34
N VAL A 950 45.33 -4.20 -0.05
CA VAL A 950 44.90 -5.00 1.10
C VAL A 950 43.98 -6.13 0.62
N LYS A 951 44.29 -7.38 1.03
CA LYS A 951 43.41 -8.54 0.82
C LYS A 951 42.41 -8.64 1.96
N VAL A 952 41.11 -8.70 1.63
CA VAL A 952 40.03 -8.94 2.59
C VAL A 952 39.44 -10.33 2.30
N ASN A 953 39.55 -11.25 3.25
CA ASN A 953 38.85 -12.53 3.21
C ASN A 953 37.50 -12.37 3.93
N TYR A 954 36.40 -12.69 3.25
CA TYR A 954 35.10 -12.87 3.88
C TYR A 954 34.93 -14.34 4.27
N GLU A 955 34.80 -14.63 5.56
CA GLU A 955 34.19 -15.88 6.02
C GLU A 955 32.69 -15.81 5.75
N SER A 956 32.18 -16.69 4.89
CA SER A 956 30.75 -16.80 4.60
C SER A 956 30.05 -17.55 5.73
N SER A 957 29.24 -16.82 6.50
CA SER A 957 28.35 -17.39 7.49
C SER A 957 27.23 -18.20 6.84
N ALA A 958 27.01 -19.39 7.40
CA ALA A 958 26.02 -20.37 6.99
C ALA A 958 24.58 -19.81 7.02
N GLY A 959 23.97 -19.61 5.85
CA GLY A 959 22.58 -19.14 5.78
C GLY A 959 21.77 -19.56 4.55
N ARG A 960 22.37 -20.21 3.55
CA ARG A 960 21.66 -20.54 2.28
C ARG A 960 21.35 -22.02 2.04
N GLN A 961 21.88 -22.93 2.84
CA GLN A 961 21.51 -24.36 2.74
C GLN A 961 20.15 -24.68 3.41
N GLY A 962 19.71 -23.89 4.38
CA GLY A 962 18.44 -24.10 5.09
C GLY A 962 17.20 -23.85 4.21
N LEU A 963 17.28 -22.89 3.28
CA LEU A 963 16.15 -22.54 2.40
C LEU A 963 15.85 -23.67 1.40
N VAL A 964 16.89 -24.25 0.80
CA VAL A 964 16.79 -25.36 -0.17
C VAL A 964 16.29 -26.64 0.50
N GLN A 965 16.74 -26.93 1.73
CA GLN A 965 16.28 -28.08 2.50
C GLN A 965 14.82 -27.93 2.97
N SER A 966 14.37 -26.70 3.27
CA SER A 966 12.98 -26.43 3.66
C SER A 966 11.98 -26.62 2.51
N ILE A 967 12.39 -26.26 1.28
CA ILE A 967 11.59 -26.45 0.06
C ILE A 967 11.48 -27.94 -0.26
N LEU A 968 12.58 -28.69 -0.17
CA LEU A 968 12.60 -30.16 -0.37
C LEU A 968 11.74 -30.92 0.64
N ASN A 969 11.63 -30.43 1.88
CA ASN A 969 10.80 -31.05 2.93
C ASN A 969 9.31 -30.70 2.80
N SER A 970 8.96 -29.56 2.20
CA SER A 970 7.55 -29.16 2.00
C SER A 970 6.82 -29.97 0.92
N ALA A 971 7.55 -30.54 -0.05
CA ALA A 971 7.00 -31.32 -1.15
C ALA A 971 6.87 -32.83 -0.88
N ARG A 972 7.32 -33.30 0.29
CA ARG A 972 7.21 -34.71 0.73
C ARG A 972 6.41 -34.81 2.03
N ARG A 973 5.09 -34.62 1.97
CA ARG A 973 4.17 -35.13 3.00
C ARG A 973 3.13 -36.04 2.35
N PRO A 974 2.98 -37.30 2.81
CA PRO A 974 1.89 -38.15 2.37
C PRO A 974 0.66 -37.95 3.27
N LYS A 975 -0.42 -37.42 2.69
CA LYS A 975 -1.76 -38.03 2.62
C LYS A 975 -2.67 -37.18 1.75
#